data_AF-A6G2V8-F1
#
_entry.id   AF-A6G2V8-F1
#
_cell.length_a   1.000
_cell.length_b   1.000
_cell.length_c   1.000
_cell.angle_alpha   90.00
_cell.angle_beta   90.00
_cell.angle_gamma   90.00
#
_symmetry.space_group_name_H-M   'P 1'
#
loop_
_entity.id
_entity.type
_entity.pdbx_description
1 polymer ?
#
loop_
_entity_poly.entity_id
_entity_poly.type
_entity_poly.pdbx_seq_one_letter_code
_entity_poly.pdbx_strand_id
1 'polypeptide(L)'
;MFCACTPYGAEMADTDAPELDEEFDEALIPAMEGEVEPIYGEDEDRFEPVETHEEDLRCWKDGGPRQEAWEVADPNADPETGAMHVMQGGKLLALPLQGTSFDTVVVGTIAETEVVQTFANPFDEPIEAVYLFPLHEDAAVDDYALTLGERTIRGEMKTREDAQQTYEDAKKAGKAAGLLEQERPNIFTQRVANIPPGQTIEVSMHVVQPLEQEDGRYELVLPTVVGPRFIPGTPLAQHRQPAPGENTGIAPNTDEVPDASRITAPVVPEGFTTCAHVEASVVIDTGLRPRRIQSKFHGIDIMRSGDVAAIELDADSDGAPVVANRDFVVSWDLGRDQPKAAIVAQPPTSEGGDGYFTLTVQPPEQVADEQAVARELVFVVDNSGSMGGLPMDTAKGLMRKALKDIRPDDTFTVLRFSESASGLSNKLLPATQDNIEAGVDYVDAMQGMGGTQMTEGIKAALRVPHDPDRLRVVMFLTDGYIGNEQAIFELIDDNIGDARLFSLGVGGAPNRYLLDGMASVGRGAVTYAGYDEPADPVIERFYERVATPVLTDVEIDWQGLAVEEVYPGKIPDLFAGQPITVFGRYAGAPTGEIVIKAKARTAEGVETIELPVHFDVAKADDVEGVGSVWARTKIDALMGYPMRPDPWSPLGKETKQAVIDVALQHRIMTEYTAFVAVDERVVAGADGSPKTVVQPLELPEGSFQGSEVGEAYGVGGLGLVGTGRGGGGTGQGTIGLGNTGLIGKGGGGGTGSGYGRGSGAGFGGQGKRVPKVRQAKAQVKGSLDRDIIRRIVRAHINEVRSCYNATLTKDPNASGSIAIKFMIDAHGKVMVAKVQSNDTGYADLGTCIAKKVERWKFPKPKGSTVEVVYPFKLSPG
;
A
#
# COMPACT_ATOMS: atom_id res chain seq x y z
N MET A 1 -25.80 33.39 28.35
CA MET A 1 -25.78 33.96 29.72
C MET A 1 -26.79 33.17 30.54
N PHE A 2 -26.32 32.55 31.63
CA PHE A 2 -26.96 31.72 32.68
C PHE A 2 -28.44 32.04 33.01
N CYS A 3 -29.32 31.16 33.50
CA CYS A 3 -29.29 30.16 34.61
C CYS A 3 -30.48 29.20 34.40
N ALA A 4 -30.49 27.88 34.68
CA ALA A 4 -30.26 27.14 35.94
C ALA A 4 -31.32 27.36 37.04
N CYS A 5 -32.15 26.34 37.32
CA CYS A 5 -32.29 25.63 38.62
C CYS A 5 -33.71 25.07 38.91
N THR A 6 -33.71 23.80 39.33
CA THR A 6 -34.75 22.98 40.00
C THR A 6 -35.17 23.49 41.38
N PRO A 7 -36.20 22.90 42.03
CA PRO A 7 -35.94 22.20 43.30
C PRO A 7 -36.81 20.96 43.66
N TYR A 8 -36.20 20.12 44.52
CA TYR A 8 -36.68 19.23 45.61
C TYR A 8 -38.02 19.63 46.29
N GLY A 9 -38.81 18.80 47.00
CA GLY A 9 -38.70 17.44 47.54
C GLY A 9 -39.50 17.27 48.87
N ALA A 10 -40.08 16.08 49.12
CA ALA A 10 -40.49 15.43 50.41
C ALA A 10 -41.71 16.02 51.23
N GLU A 11 -42.55 15.30 52.01
CA GLU A 11 -42.50 13.96 52.66
C GLU A 11 -43.84 13.53 53.38
N MET A 12 -43.88 12.26 53.86
CA MET A 12 -44.78 11.54 54.83
C MET A 12 -46.08 10.84 54.34
N ALA A 13 -46.51 9.64 54.77
CA ALA A 13 -45.98 8.48 55.54
C ALA A 13 -47.08 7.35 55.61
N ASP A 14 -46.74 6.17 56.19
CA ASP A 14 -47.56 4.98 56.65
C ASP A 14 -47.88 3.84 55.65
N THR A 15 -47.76 2.52 55.93
CA THR A 15 -47.18 1.67 57.01
C THR A 15 -47.16 0.17 56.56
N ASP A 16 -46.24 -0.60 57.16
CA ASP A 16 -46.26 -2.04 57.57
C ASP A 16 -45.92 -3.24 56.65
N ALA A 17 -45.00 -4.05 57.19
CA ALA A 17 -44.35 -5.29 56.72
C ALA A 17 -45.06 -6.58 57.20
N PRO A 18 -44.50 -7.80 56.95
CA PRO A 18 -43.53 -8.35 57.93
C PRO A 18 -42.33 -9.16 57.36
N GLU A 19 -41.35 -9.35 58.25
CA GLU A 19 -40.01 -9.97 58.16
C GLU A 19 -39.98 -11.50 58.35
N LEU A 20 -38.79 -12.11 58.13
CA LEU A 20 -37.93 -12.88 59.07
C LEU A 20 -36.76 -13.52 58.26
N ASP A 21 -35.50 -13.08 58.38
CA ASP A 21 -34.40 -13.48 59.32
C ASP A 21 -33.61 -14.71 58.81
N GLU A 22 -32.29 -14.92 58.89
CA GLU A 22 -31.09 -14.45 59.64
C GLU A 22 -29.83 -14.96 58.84
N GLU A 23 -28.75 -14.20 58.61
CA GLU A 23 -27.47 -14.08 59.37
C GLU A 23 -26.34 -15.14 59.14
N PHE A 24 -25.11 -14.62 58.96
CA PHE A 24 -23.75 -15.17 59.19
C PHE A 24 -22.98 -16.07 58.18
N ASP A 25 -21.66 -16.05 58.42
CA ASP A 25 -20.49 -16.00 57.53
C ASP A 25 -19.62 -17.29 57.58
N GLU A 26 -18.63 -17.37 56.69
CA GLU A 26 -17.40 -18.20 56.70
C GLU A 26 -17.40 -19.74 56.47
N ALA A 27 -16.81 -20.09 55.30
CA ALA A 27 -15.63 -20.96 55.11
C ALA A 27 -15.71 -22.51 55.01
N LEU A 28 -14.98 -22.98 53.98
CA LEU A 28 -14.20 -24.22 53.81
C LEU A 28 -14.83 -25.50 53.18
N ILE A 29 -14.07 -25.99 52.20
CA ILE A 29 -14.17 -27.18 51.32
C ILE A 29 -14.19 -28.50 52.14
N PRO A 30 -14.85 -29.57 51.66
CA PRO A 30 -14.04 -30.70 51.16
C PRO A 30 -14.60 -31.44 49.91
N ALA A 31 -13.71 -32.25 49.37
CA ALA A 31 -13.72 -32.98 48.12
C ALA A 31 -14.48 -34.33 48.15
N MET A 32 -14.83 -34.79 46.94
CA MET A 32 -14.80 -36.18 46.41
C MET A 32 -15.94 -37.20 46.66
N GLU A 33 -16.32 -37.83 45.53
CA GLU A 33 -16.67 -39.25 45.24
C GLU A 33 -18.05 -39.53 44.59
N GLY A 34 -18.02 -40.05 43.35
CA GLY A 34 -18.85 -41.21 42.95
C GLY A 34 -19.93 -41.07 41.86
N GLU A 35 -19.52 -41.28 40.59
CA GLU A 35 -20.15 -42.04 39.47
C GLU A 35 -21.65 -41.87 39.08
N VAL A 36 -21.95 -41.57 37.79
CA VAL A 36 -22.21 -42.50 36.66
C VAL A 36 -22.56 -41.69 35.37
N GLU A 37 -22.05 -42.16 34.24
CA GLU A 37 -22.03 -41.62 32.85
C GLU A 37 -23.38 -41.28 32.15
N PRO A 38 -23.32 -40.63 30.97
CA PRO A 38 -23.65 -41.37 29.75
C PRO A 38 -22.77 -41.08 28.50
N ILE A 39 -22.16 -42.15 27.99
CA ILE A 39 -21.98 -42.61 26.60
C ILE A 39 -22.30 -41.59 25.47
N TYR A 40 -21.25 -41.11 24.78
CA TYR A 40 -21.23 -40.93 23.33
C TYR A 40 -19.94 -41.56 22.79
N GLY A 41 -20.09 -42.53 21.89
CA GLY A 41 -18.99 -43.23 21.25
C GLY A 41 -18.45 -42.43 20.07
N GLU A 42 -17.14 -42.27 20.10
CA GLU A 42 -16.23 -41.77 19.07
C GLU A 42 -16.09 -42.78 17.91
N ASP A 43 -15.91 -42.27 16.69
CA ASP A 43 -15.04 -42.83 15.64
C ASP A 43 -15.01 -41.86 14.44
N GLU A 44 -14.35 -40.72 14.63
CA GLU A 44 -13.77 -39.92 13.53
C GLU A 44 -12.27 -39.77 13.85
N ASP A 45 -11.44 -40.59 13.21
CA ASP A 45 -9.99 -40.38 13.19
C ASP A 45 -9.42 -40.88 11.86
N ARG A 46 -8.95 -39.91 11.04
CA ARG A 46 -7.62 -39.87 10.38
C ARG A 46 -7.62 -39.04 9.10
N PHE A 47 -7.59 -37.72 9.26
CA PHE A 47 -6.63 -36.89 8.56
C PHE A 47 -5.75 -36.27 9.64
N GLU A 48 -4.52 -36.77 9.79
CA GLU A 48 -3.54 -36.07 10.62
C GLU A 48 -3.20 -34.74 9.94
N PRO A 49 -3.31 -33.59 10.64
CA PRO A 49 -2.73 -32.35 10.15
C PRO A 49 -1.22 -32.55 10.10
N VAL A 50 -0.58 -32.15 9.01
CA VAL A 50 0.86 -31.93 9.01
C VAL A 50 1.10 -30.80 10.02
N GLU A 51 1.70 -31.13 11.17
CA GLU A 51 2.20 -30.12 12.11
C GLU A 51 3.23 -29.24 11.38
N THR A 52 2.80 -28.07 10.92
CA THR A 52 3.73 -26.98 10.61
C THR A 52 4.24 -26.48 11.94
N HIS A 53 5.47 -26.84 12.30
CA HIS A 53 6.12 -26.29 13.48
C HIS A 53 6.19 -24.76 13.34
N GLU A 54 5.43 -24.04 14.19
CA GLU A 54 5.43 -22.57 14.35
C GLU A 54 6.83 -21.96 14.64
N GLU A 55 7.88 -22.79 14.81
CA GLU A 55 9.23 -22.34 15.07
C GLU A 55 10.08 -22.06 13.82
N ASP A 56 9.63 -22.48 12.62
CA ASP A 56 10.44 -22.43 11.40
C ASP A 56 10.39 -21.10 10.63
N LEU A 57 9.52 -20.14 11.01
CA LEU A 57 9.34 -18.83 10.35
C LEU A 57 10.26 -17.70 10.89
N ARG A 58 11.38 -18.03 11.54
CA ARG A 58 12.17 -17.02 12.27
C ARG A 58 13.09 -16.22 11.34
N CYS A 59 12.57 -15.05 10.95
CA CYS A 59 13.32 -13.90 10.50
C CYS A 59 14.41 -13.47 11.50
N TRP A 60 15.48 -12.84 10.99
CA TRP A 60 16.69 -12.44 11.70
C TRP A 60 16.41 -11.95 13.14
N LYS A 61 16.59 -12.84 14.13
CA LYS A 61 16.68 -12.43 15.53
C LYS A 61 18.10 -11.93 15.80
N ASP A 62 18.28 -10.62 15.64
CA ASP A 62 19.25 -9.73 16.30
C ASP A 62 19.76 -8.68 15.31
N GLY A 63 19.19 -7.47 15.38
CA GLY A 63 19.59 -6.35 14.53
C GLY A 63 21.08 -6.00 14.64
N GLY A 64 21.76 -5.98 13.48
CA GLY A 64 23.06 -5.37 13.26
C GLY A 64 24.29 -6.23 13.66
N PRO A 65 25.42 -6.04 12.95
CA PRO A 65 26.55 -6.96 13.02
C PRO A 65 27.28 -6.88 14.37
N ARG A 66 27.47 -8.03 15.04
CA ARG A 66 28.46 -8.14 16.11
C ARG A 66 29.86 -8.12 15.48
N GLN A 67 30.73 -7.31 16.08
CA GLN A 67 32.12 -7.03 15.68
C GLN A 67 33.11 -8.20 15.91
N GLU A 68 32.66 -9.45 15.81
CA GLU A 68 33.53 -10.62 15.93
C GLU A 68 33.63 -11.28 14.55
N ALA A 69 34.86 -11.37 14.05
CA ALA A 69 35.21 -11.79 12.70
C ALA A 69 34.42 -13.02 12.22
N TRP A 70 33.84 -12.93 11.03
CA TRP A 70 33.24 -14.07 10.35
C TRP A 70 34.32 -15.10 10.01
N GLU A 71 34.40 -16.16 10.81
CA GLU A 71 34.75 -17.46 10.24
C GLU A 71 33.55 -17.92 9.41
N VAL A 72 33.81 -18.19 8.13
CA VAL A 72 32.87 -18.83 7.19
C VAL A 72 32.24 -20.02 7.91
N ALA A 73 30.93 -19.97 8.12
CA ALA A 73 30.20 -21.06 8.76
C ALA A 73 30.46 -22.36 8.00
N ASP A 74 30.86 -23.40 8.74
CA ASP A 74 31.02 -24.77 8.23
C ASP A 74 29.72 -25.17 7.52
N PRO A 75 29.77 -25.60 6.25
CA PRO A 75 28.59 -26.11 5.52
C PRO A 75 27.93 -27.35 6.18
N ASN A 76 28.47 -27.85 7.29
CA ASN A 76 27.89 -28.91 8.13
C ASN A 76 27.42 -28.43 9.52
N ALA A 77 27.25 -27.12 9.74
CA ALA A 77 26.74 -26.60 11.00
C ALA A 77 25.29 -27.07 11.27
N ASP A 78 25.05 -27.58 12.47
CA ASP A 78 23.86 -28.27 12.95
C ASP A 78 22.59 -27.38 12.92
N PRO A 79 21.39 -27.88 12.51
CA PRO A 79 20.17 -27.08 12.32
C PRO A 79 19.51 -26.48 13.58
N GLU A 80 20.13 -26.58 14.76
CA GLU A 80 19.49 -26.25 16.05
C GLU A 80 19.32 -24.73 16.32
N THR A 81 19.69 -23.84 15.40
CA THR A 81 19.57 -22.38 15.59
C THR A 81 18.34 -21.72 14.94
N GLY A 82 17.48 -22.48 14.27
CA GLY A 82 16.16 -22.01 13.82
C GLY A 82 16.19 -20.78 12.89
N ALA A 83 17.25 -20.59 12.12
CA ALA A 83 17.30 -19.57 11.07
C ALA A 83 16.90 -20.21 9.74
N MET A 84 15.84 -19.70 9.10
CA MET A 84 15.41 -20.20 7.80
C MET A 84 16.38 -19.77 6.70
N HIS A 85 16.85 -20.76 5.94
CA HIS A 85 17.88 -20.62 4.92
C HIS A 85 17.32 -21.08 3.58
N VAL A 86 17.02 -20.16 2.65
CA VAL A 86 16.63 -20.55 1.29
C VAL A 86 17.86 -21.14 0.61
N MET A 87 17.81 -22.39 0.14
CA MET A 87 18.96 -23.07 -0.46
C MET A 87 18.73 -23.26 -1.97
N GLN A 88 19.54 -22.61 -2.81
CA GLN A 88 19.55 -22.86 -4.25
C GLN A 88 20.88 -23.50 -4.65
N GLY A 89 20.84 -24.74 -5.16
CA GLY A 89 22.05 -25.47 -5.58
C GLY A 89 23.05 -25.75 -4.46
N GLY A 90 22.61 -25.81 -3.20
CA GLY A 90 23.47 -25.99 -2.02
C GLY A 90 24.06 -24.70 -1.45
N LYS A 91 23.57 -23.51 -1.84
CA LYS A 91 23.98 -22.21 -1.30
C LYS A 91 22.82 -21.43 -0.69
N LEU A 92 23.10 -20.75 0.43
CA LEU A 92 22.18 -19.86 1.13
C LEU A 92 21.83 -18.62 0.28
N LEU A 93 20.54 -18.39 0.07
CA LEU A 93 19.93 -17.19 -0.51
C LEU A 93 19.71 -16.20 0.62
N ALA A 94 20.64 -15.27 0.76
CA ALA A 94 20.52 -14.15 1.68
C ALA A 94 19.91 -12.95 0.94
N LEU A 95 18.81 -12.40 1.47
CA LEU A 95 18.00 -11.37 0.82
C LEU A 95 18.47 -9.97 1.23
N PRO A 96 18.73 -9.05 0.28
CA PRO A 96 19.28 -7.75 0.62
C PRO A 96 18.31 -6.83 1.38
N LEU A 97 17.01 -6.85 1.09
CA LEU A 97 16.05 -5.94 1.72
C LEU A 97 15.78 -6.37 3.17
N GLN A 98 15.95 -5.44 4.10
CA GLN A 98 15.68 -5.65 5.53
C GLN A 98 14.31 -5.15 5.95
N GLY A 99 13.83 -4.06 5.33
CA GLY A 99 12.51 -3.50 5.63
C GLY A 99 12.26 -2.18 4.91
N THR A 100 11.00 -1.77 4.96
CA THR A 100 10.48 -0.52 4.40
C THR A 100 9.72 0.24 5.48
N SER A 101 10.05 1.50 5.71
CA SER A 101 9.31 2.38 6.62
C SER A 101 8.60 3.50 5.87
N PHE A 102 7.35 3.77 6.24
CA PHE A 102 6.57 4.88 5.74
C PHE A 102 6.34 5.90 6.86
N ASP A 103 6.86 7.13 6.70
CA ASP A 103 6.58 8.24 7.60
C ASP A 103 5.67 9.26 6.89
N THR A 104 4.38 9.21 7.17
CA THR A 104 3.35 9.98 6.48
C THR A 104 2.81 11.14 7.32
N VAL A 105 2.66 12.30 6.70
CA VAL A 105 1.92 13.45 7.22
C VAL A 105 0.77 13.77 6.26
N VAL A 106 -0.44 13.80 6.79
CA VAL A 106 -1.65 14.17 6.06
C VAL A 106 -2.03 15.60 6.42
N VAL A 107 -2.13 16.47 5.40
CA VAL A 107 -2.60 17.85 5.53
C VAL A 107 -3.68 18.11 4.48
N GLY A 108 -4.86 18.52 4.94
CA GLY A 108 -6.01 18.70 4.05
C GLY A 108 -6.39 17.40 3.32
N THR A 109 -6.26 17.40 2.00
CA THR A 109 -6.55 16.25 1.11
C THR A 109 -5.30 15.64 0.48
N ILE A 110 -4.11 15.92 1.03
CA ILE A 110 -2.82 15.46 0.52
C ILE A 110 -2.08 14.71 1.62
N ALA A 111 -1.38 13.65 1.23
CA ALA A 111 -0.45 12.91 2.07
C ALA A 111 0.97 13.04 1.52
N GLU A 112 1.89 13.47 2.39
CA GLU A 112 3.32 13.50 2.14
C GLU A 112 3.96 12.35 2.93
N THR A 113 4.73 11.50 2.26
CA THR A 113 5.32 10.29 2.84
C THR A 113 6.81 10.24 2.53
N GLU A 114 7.63 10.12 3.56
CA GLU A 114 9.02 9.68 3.40
C GLU A 114 9.05 8.15 3.43
N VAL A 115 9.41 7.53 2.33
CA VAL A 115 9.61 6.08 2.23
C VAL A 115 11.09 5.78 2.38
N VAL A 116 11.45 4.96 3.37
CA VAL A 116 12.85 4.53 3.58
C VAL A 116 12.95 3.02 3.42
N GLN A 117 13.81 2.58 2.51
CA GLN A 117 14.12 1.18 2.26
C GLN A 117 15.54 0.88 2.73
N THR A 118 15.69 -0.15 3.56
CA THR A 118 16.99 -0.53 4.14
C THR A 118 17.50 -1.79 3.47
N PHE A 119 18.68 -1.72 2.87
CA PHE A 119 19.36 -2.85 2.23
C PHE A 119 20.62 -3.22 3.02
N ALA A 120 20.84 -4.50 3.28
CA ALA A 120 22.07 -5.04 3.84
C ALA A 120 22.75 -5.96 2.82
N ASN A 121 24.08 -5.95 2.80
CA ASN A 121 24.84 -6.96 2.06
C ASN A 121 25.31 -8.08 3.00
N PRO A 122 24.66 -9.26 2.96
CA PRO A 122 25.05 -10.41 3.75
C PRO A 122 26.22 -11.23 3.15
N PHE A 123 26.69 -10.89 1.95
CA PHE A 123 27.74 -11.61 1.25
C PHE A 123 29.14 -11.05 1.58
N ASP A 124 30.18 -11.83 1.27
CA ASP A 124 31.59 -11.46 1.39
C ASP A 124 32.13 -10.69 0.17
N GLU A 125 31.29 -10.51 -0.85
CA GLU A 125 31.55 -9.74 -2.06
C GLU A 125 30.56 -8.57 -2.22
N PRO A 126 30.93 -7.47 -2.91
CA PRO A 126 30.01 -6.38 -3.21
C PRO A 126 28.82 -6.85 -4.06
N ILE A 127 27.62 -6.36 -3.74
CA ILE A 127 26.39 -6.71 -4.47
C ILE A 127 25.74 -5.48 -5.14
N GLU A 128 24.96 -5.77 -6.17
CA GLU A 128 23.91 -4.90 -6.70
C GLU A 128 22.57 -5.45 -6.23
N ALA A 129 21.84 -4.73 -5.39
CA ALA A 129 20.48 -5.11 -5.01
C ALA A 129 19.48 -4.50 -6.02
N VAL A 130 18.53 -5.32 -6.50
CA VAL A 130 17.42 -4.87 -7.35
C VAL A 130 16.11 -5.21 -6.65
N TYR A 131 15.28 -4.22 -6.40
CA TYR A 131 14.00 -4.38 -5.72
C TYR A 131 12.88 -3.73 -6.53
N LEU A 132 11.85 -4.52 -6.84
CA LEU A 132 10.62 -4.07 -7.47
C LEU A 132 9.59 -3.81 -6.37
N PHE A 133 9.01 -2.62 -6.31
CA PHE A 133 8.09 -2.27 -5.23
C PHE A 133 6.97 -1.36 -5.73
N PRO A 134 5.81 -1.38 -5.06
CA PRO A 134 4.72 -0.52 -5.44
C PRO A 134 4.77 0.84 -4.75
N LEU A 135 4.16 1.83 -5.38
CA LEU A 135 3.65 3.05 -4.73
C LEU A 135 2.22 3.28 -5.21
N HIS A 136 1.50 4.19 -4.57
CA HIS A 136 0.17 4.60 -5.03
C HIS A 136 0.26 5.13 -6.48
N GLU A 137 -0.68 4.76 -7.36
CA GLU A 137 -0.66 5.14 -8.79
C GLU A 137 -0.68 6.67 -9.03
N ASP A 138 -1.40 7.38 -8.18
CA ASP A 138 -1.46 8.85 -8.18
C ASP A 138 -0.30 9.52 -7.41
N ALA A 139 0.66 8.76 -6.90
CA ALA A 139 1.77 9.32 -6.17
C ALA A 139 2.78 10.03 -7.09
N ALA A 140 3.31 11.14 -6.58
CA ALA A 140 4.37 11.92 -7.18
C ALA A 140 5.65 11.71 -6.35
N VAL A 141 6.65 11.03 -6.92
CA VAL A 141 7.99 10.92 -6.30
C VAL A 141 8.82 12.14 -6.71
N ASP A 142 9.13 13.01 -5.76
CA ASP A 142 9.76 14.32 -6.03
C ASP A 142 11.15 14.56 -5.39
N ASP A 143 11.58 13.65 -4.52
CA ASP A 143 12.95 13.60 -4.03
C ASP A 143 13.42 12.17 -3.80
N TYR A 144 14.74 12.01 -3.83
CA TYR A 144 15.42 10.73 -3.68
C TYR A 144 16.79 10.93 -3.05
N ALA A 145 17.19 10.03 -2.16
CA ALA A 145 18.51 10.06 -1.54
C ALA A 145 19.03 8.66 -1.20
N LEU A 146 20.35 8.56 -1.19
CA LEU A 146 21.10 7.36 -0.79
C LEU A 146 21.92 7.69 0.45
N THR A 147 21.75 6.93 1.54
CA THR A 147 22.50 7.09 2.78
C THR A 147 23.40 5.87 3.04
N LEU A 148 24.69 6.12 3.20
CA LEU A 148 25.71 5.12 3.54
C LEU A 148 26.47 5.60 4.79
N GLY A 149 26.24 4.94 5.92
CA GLY A 149 26.76 5.39 7.21
C GLY A 149 26.23 6.78 7.58
N GLU A 150 27.12 7.75 7.80
CA GLU A 150 26.74 9.13 8.14
C GLU A 150 26.55 10.05 6.90
N ARG A 151 26.67 9.52 5.69
CA ARG A 151 26.67 10.32 4.45
C ARG A 151 25.39 10.09 3.68
N THR A 152 24.70 11.19 3.36
CA THR A 152 23.54 11.21 2.48
C THR A 152 23.89 11.88 1.16
N ILE A 153 23.57 11.21 0.06
CA ILE A 153 23.78 11.66 -1.32
C ILE A 153 22.41 11.87 -1.94
N ARG A 154 22.09 13.12 -2.26
CA ARG A 154 20.82 13.45 -2.92
C ARG A 154 20.87 13.01 -4.38
N GLY A 155 19.78 12.41 -4.86
CA GLY A 155 19.59 12.02 -6.24
C GLY A 155 19.44 13.22 -7.17
N GLU A 156 20.10 13.13 -8.31
CA GLU A 156 19.88 14.01 -9.45
C GLU A 156 18.78 13.42 -10.33
N MET A 157 17.78 14.22 -10.68
CA MET A 157 16.81 13.83 -11.69
C MET A 157 17.41 14.05 -13.08
N LYS A 158 17.31 13.03 -13.94
CA LYS A 158 17.75 13.08 -15.34
C LYS A 158 16.71 12.42 -16.23
N THR A 159 16.93 12.50 -17.53
CA THR A 159 16.28 11.57 -18.46
C THR A 159 16.62 10.14 -18.03
N ARG A 160 15.71 9.20 -18.28
CA ARG A 160 15.90 7.80 -17.89
C ARG A 160 17.19 7.23 -18.48
N GLU A 161 17.45 7.50 -19.76
CA GLU A 161 18.64 7.02 -20.46
C GLU A 161 19.94 7.60 -19.85
N ASP A 162 19.98 8.90 -19.53
CA ASP A 162 21.17 9.52 -18.92
C ASP A 162 21.41 9.06 -17.47
N ALA A 163 20.33 8.82 -16.71
CA ALA A 163 20.40 8.27 -15.36
C ALA A 163 20.96 6.84 -15.36
N GLN A 164 20.47 5.98 -16.26
CA GLN A 164 20.97 4.62 -16.46
C GLN A 164 22.45 4.61 -16.82
N GLN A 165 22.87 5.46 -17.76
CA GLN A 165 24.28 5.58 -18.13
C GLN A 165 25.15 6.03 -16.95
N THR A 166 24.69 7.05 -16.21
CA THR A 166 25.38 7.53 -14.99
C THR A 166 25.53 6.42 -13.95
N TYR A 167 24.47 5.64 -13.73
CA TYR A 167 24.46 4.52 -12.80
C TYR A 167 25.43 3.41 -13.22
N GLU A 168 25.39 2.99 -14.49
CA GLU A 168 26.27 1.94 -15.01
C GLU A 168 27.75 2.34 -14.97
N ASP A 169 28.06 3.60 -15.23
CA ASP A 169 29.43 4.12 -15.11
C ASP A 169 29.90 4.14 -13.64
N ALA A 170 29.02 4.51 -12.71
CA ALA A 170 29.29 4.45 -11.28
C ALA A 170 29.48 3.00 -10.79
N LYS A 171 28.62 2.08 -11.24
CA LYS A 171 28.69 0.65 -10.95
C LYS A 171 30.03 0.06 -11.37
N LYS A 172 30.45 0.31 -12.62
CA LYS A 172 31.75 -0.13 -13.17
C LYS A 172 32.95 0.50 -12.46
N ALA A 173 32.80 1.72 -11.95
CA ALA A 173 33.83 2.42 -11.20
C ALA A 173 33.94 1.97 -9.72
N GLY A 174 33.14 0.99 -9.28
CA GLY A 174 33.15 0.51 -7.88
C GLY A 174 32.56 1.51 -6.88
N LYS A 175 31.76 2.48 -7.36
CA LYS A 175 31.11 3.51 -6.55
C LYS A 175 29.75 3.03 -6.08
N ALA A 176 29.38 3.35 -4.84
CA ALA A 176 28.00 3.14 -4.38
C ALA A 176 27.08 4.05 -5.20
N ALA A 177 26.02 3.47 -5.77
CA ALA A 177 25.07 4.23 -6.56
C ALA A 177 23.66 3.69 -6.37
N GLY A 178 22.69 4.60 -6.37
CA GLY A 178 21.27 4.29 -6.39
C GLY A 178 20.64 4.79 -7.69
N LEU A 179 19.76 3.98 -8.27
CA LEU A 179 18.95 4.33 -9.44
C LEU A 179 17.50 3.95 -9.14
N LEU A 180 16.59 4.91 -9.24
CA LEU A 180 15.16 4.71 -9.09
C LEU A 180 14.45 5.01 -10.41
N GLU A 181 13.72 4.02 -10.91
CA GLU A 181 13.00 4.06 -12.19
C GLU A 181 11.53 3.69 -12.01
N GLN A 182 10.67 4.26 -12.85
CA GLN A 182 9.26 3.91 -12.90
C GLN A 182 8.98 2.96 -14.08
N GLU A 183 8.37 1.81 -13.80
CA GLU A 183 7.97 0.82 -14.80
C GLU A 183 6.48 0.89 -15.15
N ARG A 184 5.66 1.24 -14.16
CA ARG A 184 4.23 1.56 -14.28
C ARG A 184 3.91 2.71 -13.34
N PRO A 185 2.76 3.40 -13.47
CA PRO A 185 2.31 4.39 -12.49
C PRO A 185 2.40 3.93 -11.03
N ASN A 186 2.13 2.65 -10.76
CA ASN A 186 2.23 2.05 -9.42
C ASN A 186 3.43 1.12 -9.22
N ILE A 187 4.39 0.98 -10.15
CA ILE A 187 5.55 0.08 -10.00
C ILE A 187 6.85 0.79 -10.26
N PHE A 188 7.76 0.62 -9.31
CA PHE A 188 9.08 1.22 -9.32
C PHE A 188 10.17 0.16 -9.14
N THR A 189 11.29 0.36 -9.81
CA THR A 189 12.50 -0.45 -9.65
C THR A 189 13.57 0.37 -8.96
N GLN A 190 14.00 -0.11 -7.79
CA GLN A 190 15.17 0.40 -7.08
C GLN A 190 16.38 -0.48 -7.39
N ARG A 191 17.47 0.12 -7.88
CA ARG A 191 18.78 -0.54 -8.02
C ARG A 191 19.81 0.13 -7.13
N VAL A 192 20.54 -0.66 -6.34
CA VAL A 192 21.60 -0.16 -5.45
C VAL A 192 22.89 -0.93 -5.74
N ALA A 193 23.83 -0.29 -6.43
CA ALA A 193 25.10 -0.90 -6.82
C ALA A 193 26.17 -0.77 -5.74
N ASN A 194 27.07 -1.75 -5.71
CA ASN A 194 28.30 -1.76 -4.91
C ASN A 194 28.05 -1.61 -3.41
N ILE A 195 27.03 -2.28 -2.87
CA ILE A 195 26.84 -2.39 -1.41
C ILE A 195 28.01 -3.21 -0.86
N PRO A 196 28.91 -2.65 -0.02
CA PRO A 196 30.08 -3.40 0.43
C PRO A 196 29.70 -4.55 1.37
N PRO A 197 30.51 -5.61 1.46
CA PRO A 197 30.28 -6.74 2.36
C PRO A 197 29.95 -6.30 3.79
N GLY A 198 28.84 -6.79 4.34
CA GLY A 198 28.41 -6.50 5.71
C GLY A 198 27.93 -5.09 5.99
N GLN A 199 27.82 -4.23 4.96
CA GLN A 199 27.34 -2.86 5.11
C GLN A 199 25.84 -2.77 4.85
N THR A 200 25.26 -1.73 5.42
CA THR A 200 23.86 -1.33 5.21
C THR A 200 23.82 -0.02 4.43
N ILE A 201 22.87 0.07 3.51
CA ILE A 201 22.53 1.27 2.77
C ILE A 201 21.04 1.54 2.96
N GLU A 202 20.71 2.79 3.23
CA GLU A 202 19.34 3.28 3.24
C GLU A 202 19.08 4.07 1.97
N VAL A 203 17.93 3.83 1.36
CA VAL A 203 17.41 4.61 0.26
C VAL A 203 16.16 5.32 0.76
N SER A 204 16.10 6.64 0.61
CA SER A 204 14.94 7.42 1.01
C SER A 204 14.34 8.16 -0.18
N MET A 205 13.02 8.28 -0.20
CA MET A 205 12.29 9.01 -1.24
C MET A 205 11.12 9.76 -0.63
N HIS A 206 10.87 10.96 -1.15
CA HIS A 206 9.73 11.77 -0.79
C HIS A 206 8.61 11.56 -1.81
N VAL A 207 7.43 11.21 -1.30
CA VAL A 207 6.26 10.81 -2.08
C VAL A 207 5.08 11.65 -1.67
N VAL A 208 4.43 12.31 -2.62
CA VAL A 208 3.22 13.09 -2.39
C VAL A 208 2.05 12.45 -3.13
N GLN A 209 0.94 12.17 -2.45
CA GLN A 209 -0.25 11.60 -3.06
C GLN A 209 -1.52 12.37 -2.64
N PRO A 210 -2.52 12.50 -3.53
CA PRO A 210 -3.85 12.90 -3.10
C PRO A 210 -4.48 11.82 -2.22
N LEU A 211 -5.40 12.22 -1.34
CA LEU A 211 -6.24 11.30 -0.59
C LEU A 211 -7.51 10.97 -1.35
N GLU A 212 -7.87 9.69 -1.33
CA GLU A 212 -9.16 9.24 -1.82
C GLU A 212 -10.25 9.57 -0.79
N GLN A 213 -11.46 9.80 -1.30
CA GLN A 213 -12.63 9.99 -0.46
C GLN A 213 -13.83 9.22 -1.00
N GLU A 214 -14.45 8.41 -0.14
CA GLU A 214 -15.64 7.60 -0.41
C GLU A 214 -16.64 7.78 0.74
N ASP A 215 -17.87 8.17 0.44
CA ASP A 215 -18.98 8.34 1.39
C ASP A 215 -18.63 9.23 2.61
N GLY A 216 -17.88 10.30 2.34
CA GLY A 216 -17.39 11.22 3.36
C GLY A 216 -16.27 10.66 4.24
N ARG A 217 -15.71 9.49 3.90
CA ARG A 217 -14.55 8.86 4.52
C ARG A 217 -13.31 9.06 3.66
N TYR A 218 -12.25 9.56 4.24
CA TYR A 218 -10.93 9.63 3.61
C TYR A 218 -10.21 8.30 3.75
N GLU A 219 -9.47 7.91 2.73
CA GLU A 219 -8.62 6.72 2.74
C GLU A 219 -7.17 7.10 2.37
N LEU A 220 -6.23 6.64 3.20
CA LEU A 220 -4.80 6.62 2.89
C LEU A 220 -4.41 5.18 2.58
N VAL A 221 -3.83 4.97 1.41
CA VAL A 221 -3.34 3.67 0.95
C VAL A 221 -1.84 3.77 0.75
N LEU A 222 -1.09 2.92 1.45
CA LEU A 222 0.34 2.72 1.27
C LEU A 222 0.58 1.28 0.77
N PRO A 223 0.74 1.09 -0.55
CA PRO A 223 0.98 -0.24 -1.11
C PRO A 223 2.29 -0.85 -0.62
N THR A 224 2.31 -2.16 -0.38
CA THR A 224 3.53 -2.83 0.13
C THR A 224 4.07 -3.93 -0.79
N VAL A 225 3.23 -4.52 -1.63
CA VAL A 225 3.59 -5.68 -2.46
C VAL A 225 3.15 -5.54 -3.92
N VAL A 226 3.99 -5.99 -4.85
CA VAL A 226 3.59 -6.18 -6.25
C VAL A 226 3.20 -7.65 -6.43
N GLY A 227 1.92 -7.91 -6.71
CA GLY A 227 1.43 -9.27 -6.94
C GLY A 227 1.94 -9.90 -8.26
N PRO A 228 1.98 -11.24 -8.37
CA PRO A 228 2.38 -11.94 -9.59
C PRO A 228 1.44 -11.64 -10.75
N ARG A 229 1.95 -11.22 -11.91
CA ARG A 229 1.12 -10.78 -13.04
C ARG A 229 0.97 -11.82 -14.13
N PHE A 230 -0.25 -11.95 -14.66
CA PHE A 230 -0.50 -12.66 -15.91
C PHE A 230 0.06 -11.87 -17.09
N ILE A 231 0.89 -12.54 -17.90
CA ILE A 231 1.58 -11.96 -19.07
C ILE A 231 1.03 -12.61 -20.34
N PRO A 232 0.05 -11.98 -21.02
CA PRO A 232 -0.49 -12.51 -22.27
C PRO A 232 0.47 -12.31 -23.45
N GLY A 233 0.11 -12.88 -24.60
CA GLY A 233 0.83 -12.74 -25.86
C GLY A 233 1.86 -13.84 -26.13
N THR A 234 2.56 -13.70 -27.26
CA THR A 234 3.62 -14.58 -27.70
C THR A 234 4.98 -14.01 -27.31
N PRO A 235 5.90 -14.82 -26.73
CA PRO A 235 7.25 -14.35 -26.41
C PRO A 235 7.97 -13.74 -27.62
N LEU A 236 8.55 -12.56 -27.42
CA LEU A 236 9.35 -11.88 -28.44
C LEU A 236 10.62 -12.68 -28.73
N ALA A 237 11.14 -12.51 -29.95
CA ALA A 237 12.41 -13.10 -30.38
C ALA A 237 13.56 -12.77 -29.40
N GLN A 238 14.53 -13.68 -29.26
CA GLN A 238 15.59 -13.61 -28.25
C GLN A 238 16.39 -12.29 -28.24
N HIS A 239 16.57 -11.63 -29.38
CA HIS A 239 17.26 -10.34 -29.46
C HIS A 239 16.46 -9.14 -28.91
N ARG A 240 15.17 -9.34 -28.62
CA ARG A 240 14.28 -8.38 -27.94
C ARG A 240 14.02 -8.77 -26.48
N GLN A 241 14.61 -9.87 -26.03
CA GLN A 241 14.66 -10.21 -24.61
C GLN A 241 15.87 -9.50 -24.00
N PRO A 242 15.84 -9.19 -22.69
CA PRO A 242 17.02 -8.67 -21.99
C PRO A 242 18.19 -9.65 -22.09
N ALA A 243 19.42 -9.14 -22.07
CA ALA A 243 20.58 -10.02 -22.06
C ALA A 243 20.61 -10.87 -20.77
N PRO A 244 21.20 -12.07 -20.79
CA PRO A 244 21.42 -12.85 -19.57
C PRO A 244 22.18 -12.01 -18.52
N GLY A 245 21.61 -11.85 -17.33
CA GLY A 245 22.15 -11.01 -16.25
C GLY A 245 21.59 -9.58 -16.19
N GLU A 246 20.92 -9.10 -17.24
CA GLU A 246 20.14 -7.84 -17.22
C GLU A 246 18.65 -8.09 -16.91
N ASN A 247 18.19 -9.33 -17.10
CA ASN A 247 16.82 -9.72 -16.77
C ASN A 247 16.61 -9.71 -15.25
N THR A 248 15.71 -8.87 -14.78
CA THR A 248 15.32 -8.74 -13.37
C THR A 248 14.01 -9.46 -13.04
N GLY A 249 13.35 -10.05 -14.04
CA GLY A 249 12.06 -10.70 -13.88
C GLY A 249 11.99 -12.14 -14.38
N ILE A 250 10.88 -12.80 -14.04
CA ILE A 250 10.65 -14.23 -14.32
C ILE A 250 9.92 -14.47 -15.65
N ALA A 251 9.18 -13.48 -16.17
CA ALA A 251 8.44 -13.62 -17.41
C ALA A 251 9.21 -13.06 -18.63
N PRO A 252 9.15 -13.75 -19.79
CA PRO A 252 9.70 -13.22 -21.02
C PRO A 252 8.85 -12.06 -21.56
N ASN A 253 9.48 -11.09 -22.23
CA ASN A 253 8.75 -10.05 -22.95
C ASN A 253 7.91 -10.67 -24.06
N THR A 254 6.67 -10.21 -24.21
CA THR A 254 5.73 -10.67 -25.25
C THR A 254 5.38 -9.52 -26.20
N ASP A 255 4.63 -9.83 -27.26
CA ASP A 255 4.08 -8.82 -28.17
C ASP A 255 2.98 -7.96 -27.52
N GLU A 256 2.29 -8.48 -26.50
CA GLU A 256 1.30 -7.72 -25.72
C GLU A 256 1.89 -7.03 -24.48
N VAL A 257 2.97 -7.57 -23.92
CA VAL A 257 3.68 -7.02 -22.75
C VAL A 257 5.18 -6.96 -23.06
N PRO A 258 5.63 -5.94 -23.82
CA PRO A 258 7.00 -5.86 -24.32
C PRO A 258 8.05 -5.64 -23.23
N ASP A 259 7.62 -5.44 -21.99
CA ASP A 259 8.45 -5.21 -20.82
C ASP A 259 8.13 -6.10 -19.61
N ALA A 260 7.52 -7.26 -19.85
CA ALA A 260 7.20 -8.23 -18.82
C ALA A 260 8.39 -8.52 -17.88
N SER A 261 9.61 -8.56 -18.41
CA SER A 261 10.84 -8.79 -17.66
C SER A 261 11.16 -7.74 -16.59
N ARG A 262 10.58 -6.54 -16.68
CA ARG A 262 10.79 -5.44 -15.72
C ARG A 262 9.70 -5.34 -14.67
N ILE A 263 8.55 -5.98 -14.90
CA ILE A 263 7.37 -5.90 -14.02
C ILE A 263 7.00 -7.23 -13.34
N THR A 264 7.83 -8.27 -13.51
CA THR A 264 7.59 -9.61 -12.96
C THR A 264 8.76 -10.06 -12.08
N ALA A 265 8.94 -9.46 -10.91
CA ALA A 265 9.97 -9.92 -9.99
C ALA A 265 9.72 -11.38 -9.54
N PRO A 266 10.78 -12.13 -9.16
CA PRO A 266 10.62 -13.41 -8.49
C PRO A 266 9.77 -13.27 -7.23
N VAL A 267 9.02 -14.30 -6.88
CA VAL A 267 8.27 -14.36 -5.61
C VAL A 267 8.86 -15.42 -4.70
N VAL A 268 8.71 -15.24 -3.40
CA VAL A 268 9.06 -16.29 -2.43
C VAL A 268 8.16 -17.50 -2.65
N PRO A 269 8.68 -18.74 -2.50
CA PRO A 269 7.84 -19.94 -2.54
C PRO A 269 6.81 -19.94 -1.42
N GLU A 270 5.71 -20.66 -1.62
CA GLU A 270 4.67 -20.82 -0.61
C GLU A 270 5.24 -21.35 0.73
N GLY A 271 4.84 -20.74 1.85
CA GLY A 271 5.35 -21.07 3.18
C GLY A 271 6.68 -20.41 3.56
N PHE A 272 7.28 -19.61 2.67
CA PHE A 272 8.48 -18.82 2.95
C PHE A 272 8.15 -17.32 3.04
N THR A 273 9.01 -16.56 3.71
CA THR A 273 8.94 -15.10 3.79
C THR A 273 10.28 -14.47 3.45
N THR A 274 10.25 -13.25 2.92
CA THR A 274 11.43 -12.41 2.69
C THR A 274 12.05 -11.90 3.99
N CYS A 275 11.30 -11.90 5.10
CA CYS A 275 11.67 -11.29 6.37
C CYS A 275 11.89 -9.77 6.33
N ALA A 276 11.57 -9.12 5.21
CA ALA A 276 11.55 -7.68 5.13
C ALA A 276 10.31 -7.15 5.87
N HIS A 277 10.55 -6.38 6.94
CA HIS A 277 9.46 -5.85 7.76
C HIS A 277 8.94 -4.52 7.20
N VAL A 278 7.68 -4.23 7.48
CA VAL A 278 7.01 -2.99 7.16
C VAL A 278 6.76 -2.21 8.45
N GLU A 279 7.15 -0.94 8.46
CA GLU A 279 6.79 0.02 9.51
C GLU A 279 6.00 1.16 8.89
N ALA A 280 4.98 1.66 9.58
CA ALA A 280 4.27 2.87 9.15
C ALA A 280 3.94 3.77 10.34
N SER A 281 4.14 5.08 10.16
CA SER A 281 3.71 6.12 11.07
C SER A 281 2.93 7.18 10.29
N VAL A 282 1.72 7.53 10.76
CA VAL A 282 0.85 8.49 10.07
C VAL A 282 0.40 9.58 11.03
N VAL A 283 0.58 10.84 10.65
CA VAL A 283 0.05 12.00 11.39
C VAL A 283 -1.01 12.71 10.56
N ILE A 284 -2.24 12.71 11.05
CA ILE A 284 -3.38 13.37 10.41
C ILE A 284 -3.60 14.75 11.02
N ASP A 285 -3.47 15.80 10.21
CA ASP A 285 -3.67 17.22 10.57
C ASP A 285 -4.55 17.91 9.51
N THR A 286 -5.83 17.56 9.49
CA THR A 286 -6.82 18.03 8.50
C THR A 286 -7.54 19.32 8.91
N GLY A 287 -7.09 20.01 9.95
CA GLY A 287 -7.77 21.17 10.55
C GLY A 287 -9.08 20.86 11.29
N LEU A 288 -9.72 19.73 10.97
CA LEU A 288 -10.87 19.14 11.65
C LEU A 288 -10.48 17.83 12.33
N ARG A 289 -11.12 17.52 13.47
CA ARG A 289 -10.85 16.31 14.26
C ARG A 289 -11.22 15.03 13.49
N PRO A 290 -10.25 14.14 13.19
CA PRO A 290 -10.53 12.83 12.59
C PRO A 290 -11.32 11.92 13.55
N ARG A 291 -12.34 11.25 13.00
CA ARG A 291 -13.24 10.31 13.70
C ARG A 291 -13.26 8.97 12.99
N ARG A 292 -13.70 7.93 13.71
CA ARG A 292 -13.79 6.53 13.22
C ARG A 292 -12.55 6.09 12.42
N ILE A 293 -11.37 6.40 12.96
CA ILE A 293 -10.09 5.93 12.40
C ILE A 293 -10.05 4.40 12.50
N GLN A 294 -9.87 3.74 11.36
CA GLN A 294 -9.82 2.29 11.21
C GLN A 294 -8.72 1.91 10.23
N SER A 295 -8.10 0.74 10.40
CA SER A 295 -7.27 0.12 9.37
C SER A 295 -7.99 -1.11 8.82
N LYS A 296 -7.83 -1.34 7.51
CA LYS A 296 -8.52 -2.43 6.82
C LYS A 296 -7.89 -3.79 7.08
N PHE A 297 -6.56 -3.85 7.14
CA PHE A 297 -5.81 -5.10 7.12
C PHE A 297 -4.85 -5.30 8.28
N HIS A 298 -4.64 -4.28 9.12
CA HIS A 298 -3.62 -4.29 10.17
C HIS A 298 -4.13 -3.78 11.51
N GLY A 299 -3.47 -4.20 12.59
CA GLY A 299 -3.58 -3.54 13.90
C GLY A 299 -2.97 -2.14 13.85
N ILE A 300 -3.59 -1.19 14.56
CA ILE A 300 -3.08 0.18 14.66
C ILE A 300 -3.22 0.76 16.07
N ASP A 301 -2.15 1.40 16.51
CA ASP A 301 -2.12 2.20 17.73
C ASP A 301 -2.47 3.66 17.42
N ILE A 302 -3.50 4.20 18.07
CA ILE A 302 -4.01 5.55 17.77
C ILE A 302 -3.84 6.49 18.97
N MET A 303 -3.17 7.61 18.74
CA MET A 303 -2.94 8.66 19.74
C MET A 303 -3.55 9.98 19.27
N ARG A 304 -4.34 10.62 20.14
CA ARG A 304 -5.07 11.84 19.78
C ARG A 304 -4.62 13.03 20.64
N SER A 305 -4.46 14.18 20.00
CA SER A 305 -4.15 15.44 20.65
C SER A 305 -4.86 16.60 19.94
N GLY A 306 -6.05 16.96 20.41
CA GLY A 306 -6.89 17.99 19.77
C GLY A 306 -7.44 17.47 18.43
N ASP A 307 -7.23 18.24 17.37
CA ASP A 307 -7.64 17.91 16.00
C ASP A 307 -6.61 17.05 15.25
N VAL A 308 -5.54 16.63 15.95
CA VAL A 308 -4.48 15.80 15.38
C VAL A 308 -4.61 14.36 15.87
N ALA A 309 -4.47 13.42 14.95
CA ALA A 309 -4.30 12.00 15.26
C ALA A 309 -2.91 11.53 14.78
N ALA A 310 -2.25 10.71 15.59
CA ALA A 310 -1.05 9.97 15.22
C ALA A 310 -1.36 8.48 15.27
N ILE A 311 -0.93 7.75 14.26
CA ILE A 311 -1.19 6.33 14.06
C ILE A 311 0.16 5.64 13.91
N GLU A 312 0.37 4.56 14.63
CA GLU A 312 1.52 3.66 14.47
C GLU A 312 0.98 2.29 14.02
N LEU A 313 1.62 1.69 13.01
CA LEU A 313 1.35 0.30 12.62
C LEU A 313 1.80 -0.63 13.75
N ASP A 314 0.89 -1.51 14.18
CA ASP A 314 1.20 -2.52 15.18
C ASP A 314 1.85 -3.75 14.54
N ALA A 315 2.44 -4.61 15.39
CA ALA A 315 2.82 -5.95 14.98
C ALA A 315 1.60 -6.76 14.53
N ASP A 316 1.83 -7.82 13.77
CA ASP A 316 0.77 -8.76 13.38
C ASP A 316 0.14 -9.42 14.62
N SER A 317 -1.02 -10.05 14.42
CA SER A 317 -1.85 -10.58 15.52
C SER A 317 -1.15 -11.62 16.41
N ASP A 318 -0.11 -12.27 15.90
CA ASP A 318 0.77 -13.22 16.59
C ASP A 318 1.98 -12.55 17.28
N GLY A 319 2.12 -11.24 17.14
CA GLY A 319 3.22 -10.43 17.66
C GLY A 319 4.46 -10.38 16.74
N ALA A 320 4.39 -10.94 15.54
CA ALA A 320 5.47 -10.88 14.56
C ALA A 320 5.54 -9.50 13.87
N PRO A 321 6.72 -9.08 13.37
CA PRO A 321 6.81 -7.90 12.50
C PRO A 321 5.95 -8.09 11.24
N VAL A 322 5.23 -7.04 10.85
CA VAL A 322 4.41 -7.05 9.63
C VAL A 322 5.31 -7.23 8.42
N VAL A 323 4.95 -8.16 7.54
CA VAL A 323 5.62 -8.37 6.24
C VAL A 323 4.83 -7.70 5.12
N ALA A 324 5.50 -7.44 4.00
CA ALA A 324 4.90 -6.78 2.84
C ALA A 324 4.02 -7.74 2.01
N ASN A 325 2.91 -8.25 2.57
CA ASN A 325 1.98 -9.15 1.88
C ASN A 325 0.55 -8.59 1.73
N ARG A 326 0.31 -7.37 2.22
CA ARG A 326 -0.97 -6.66 2.16
C ARG A 326 -0.72 -5.15 2.29
N ASP A 327 -1.58 -4.35 1.70
CA ASP A 327 -1.42 -2.89 1.71
C ASP A 327 -1.76 -2.30 3.09
N PHE A 328 -1.05 -1.24 3.50
CA PHE A 328 -1.43 -0.51 4.69
C PHE A 328 -2.48 0.54 4.35
N VAL A 329 -3.75 0.21 4.66
CA VAL A 329 -4.92 1.05 4.38
C VAL A 329 -5.50 1.58 5.68
N VAL A 330 -5.58 2.91 5.81
CA VAL A 330 -6.16 3.62 6.96
C VAL A 330 -7.25 4.55 6.48
N SER A 331 -8.42 4.48 7.12
CA SER A 331 -9.56 5.33 6.78
C SER A 331 -10.14 6.07 7.99
N TRP A 332 -10.69 7.25 7.76
CA TRP A 332 -11.31 8.09 8.78
C TRP A 332 -12.37 9.03 8.18
N ASP A 333 -13.23 9.61 9.00
CA ASP A 333 -14.12 10.69 8.58
C ASP A 333 -13.92 11.97 9.41
N LEU A 334 -14.44 13.08 8.89
CA LEU A 334 -14.42 14.38 9.57
C LEU A 334 -15.82 14.76 10.14
N GLY A 335 -16.77 13.82 10.18
CA GLY A 335 -18.14 14.06 10.64
C GLY A 335 -18.99 14.96 9.72
N ARG A 336 -20.08 15.50 10.26
CA ARG A 336 -21.06 16.36 9.53
C ARG A 336 -20.57 17.79 9.28
N ASP A 337 -19.41 18.16 9.80
CA ASP A 337 -18.84 19.50 9.69
C ASP A 337 -18.00 19.67 8.40
N GLN A 338 -18.06 18.69 7.49
CA GLN A 338 -17.32 18.73 6.23
C GLN A 338 -17.87 19.82 5.29
N PRO A 339 -17.00 20.64 4.70
CA PRO A 339 -17.44 21.65 3.76
C PRO A 339 -17.89 20.99 2.45
N LYS A 340 -18.92 21.57 1.81
CA LYS A 340 -19.37 21.13 0.47
C LYS A 340 -18.31 21.34 -0.62
N ALA A 341 -17.37 22.25 -0.39
CA ALA A 341 -16.20 22.43 -1.22
C ALA A 341 -15.00 22.77 -0.34
N ALA A 342 -13.85 22.16 -0.62
CA ALA A 342 -12.59 22.40 0.07
C ALA A 342 -11.53 22.84 -0.94
N ILE A 343 -10.70 23.81 -0.55
CA ILE A 343 -9.58 24.29 -1.35
C ILE A 343 -8.31 24.18 -0.52
N VAL A 344 -7.33 23.48 -1.08
CA VAL A 344 -5.96 23.43 -0.58
C VAL A 344 -5.08 24.12 -1.63
N ALA A 345 -4.16 25.00 -1.21
CA ALA A 345 -3.33 25.74 -2.15
C ALA A 345 -1.87 25.74 -1.74
N GLN A 346 -1.00 25.83 -2.74
CA GLN A 346 0.42 26.13 -2.58
C GLN A 346 0.67 27.49 -3.25
N PRO A 347 1.05 28.52 -2.50
CA PRO A 347 1.30 29.83 -3.05
C PRO A 347 2.56 29.86 -3.94
N PRO A 348 2.67 30.83 -4.85
CA PRO A 348 3.89 31.03 -5.63
C PRO A 348 5.14 31.16 -4.77
N THR A 349 6.20 30.44 -5.13
CA THR A 349 7.51 30.50 -4.44
C THR A 349 8.31 31.76 -4.77
N SER A 350 7.91 32.50 -5.82
CA SER A 350 8.51 33.76 -6.25
C SER A 350 7.45 34.77 -6.70
N GLU A 351 7.77 36.06 -6.60
CA GLU A 351 6.89 37.15 -7.04
C GLU A 351 6.63 37.05 -8.57
N GLY A 352 5.37 36.89 -8.97
CA GLY A 352 4.97 36.65 -10.37
C GLY A 352 5.12 35.19 -10.83
N GLY A 353 5.47 34.26 -9.94
CA GLY A 353 5.39 32.83 -10.20
C GLY A 353 3.97 32.30 -10.06
N ASP A 354 3.80 31.02 -10.40
CA ASP A 354 2.53 30.32 -10.34
C ASP A 354 2.29 29.67 -8.98
N GLY A 355 1.04 29.69 -8.53
CA GLY A 355 0.55 28.88 -7.43
C GLY A 355 -0.22 27.67 -7.94
N TYR A 356 -0.44 26.70 -7.06
CA TYR A 356 -1.16 25.46 -7.38
C TYR A 356 -2.29 25.25 -6.38
N PHE A 357 -3.38 24.62 -6.80
CA PHE A 357 -4.49 24.32 -5.90
C PHE A 357 -5.10 22.95 -6.19
N THR A 358 -5.74 22.40 -5.16
CA THR A 358 -6.71 21.31 -5.24
C THR A 358 -8.08 21.86 -4.84
N LEU A 359 -9.11 21.60 -5.64
CA LEU A 359 -10.50 21.91 -5.34
C LEU A 359 -11.27 20.59 -5.27
N THR A 360 -11.79 20.27 -4.08
CA THR A 360 -12.64 19.10 -3.85
C THR A 360 -14.07 19.56 -3.63
N VAL A 361 -15.04 18.98 -4.33
CA VAL A 361 -16.46 19.38 -4.27
C VAL A 361 -17.30 18.14 -4.02
N GLN A 362 -18.08 18.20 -2.95
CA GLN A 362 -19.00 17.13 -2.57
C GLN A 362 -20.24 17.14 -3.46
N PRO A 363 -20.75 15.97 -3.88
CA PRO A 363 -22.03 15.87 -4.55
C PRO A 363 -23.17 16.42 -3.67
N PRO A 364 -24.25 16.95 -4.25
CA PRO A 364 -25.45 17.29 -3.49
C PRO A 364 -26.05 16.05 -2.82
N GLU A 365 -26.68 16.24 -1.65
CA GLU A 365 -27.38 15.15 -0.94
C GLU A 365 -28.48 14.53 -1.82
N GLN A 366 -28.59 13.20 -1.74
CA GLN A 366 -29.43 12.30 -2.55
C GLN A 366 -30.70 12.92 -3.14
N VAL A 367 -30.87 12.78 -4.46
CA VAL A 367 -32.18 12.92 -5.12
C VAL A 367 -33.04 11.70 -4.75
N ALA A 368 -34.33 11.91 -4.46
CA ALA A 368 -35.22 10.85 -4.02
C ALA A 368 -35.27 9.65 -4.99
N ASP A 369 -35.27 8.44 -4.43
CA ASP A 369 -35.22 7.11 -5.11
C ASP A 369 -36.36 6.91 -6.13
N GLU A 370 -37.43 7.70 -6.02
CA GLU A 370 -38.63 7.69 -6.87
C GLU A 370 -38.37 8.09 -8.33
N GLN A 371 -37.16 8.54 -8.68
CA GLN A 371 -36.76 8.92 -10.04
C GLN A 371 -35.69 8.00 -10.68
N ALA A 372 -35.30 6.91 -10.02
CA ALA A 372 -34.24 6.02 -10.52
C ALA A 372 -34.67 5.22 -11.77
N VAL A 373 -33.84 5.25 -12.82
CA VAL A 373 -34.08 4.51 -14.08
C VAL A 373 -33.79 3.03 -13.89
N ALA A 374 -34.56 2.14 -14.52
CA ALA A 374 -34.31 0.70 -14.51
C ALA A 374 -32.96 0.36 -15.18
N ARG A 375 -32.25 -0.65 -14.66
CA ARG A 375 -30.85 -0.92 -15.02
C ARG A 375 -30.69 -2.25 -15.76
N GLU A 376 -29.60 -2.34 -16.51
CA GLU A 376 -29.02 -3.59 -17.00
C GLU A 376 -27.73 -3.86 -16.22
N LEU A 377 -27.70 -4.92 -15.42
CA LEU A 377 -26.54 -5.32 -14.60
C LEU A 377 -25.78 -6.46 -15.28
N VAL A 378 -24.58 -6.20 -15.78
CA VAL A 378 -23.69 -7.22 -16.36
C VAL A 378 -22.55 -7.48 -15.39
N PHE A 379 -22.63 -8.58 -14.65
CA PHE A 379 -21.57 -9.01 -13.75
C PHE A 379 -20.51 -9.80 -14.51
N VAL A 380 -19.24 -9.47 -14.31
CA VAL A 380 -18.11 -10.13 -14.96
C VAL A 380 -17.14 -10.58 -13.87
N VAL A 381 -17.10 -11.89 -13.61
CA VAL A 381 -16.32 -12.48 -12.53
C VAL A 381 -15.05 -13.11 -13.10
N ASP A 382 -13.91 -12.75 -12.51
CA ASP A 382 -12.62 -13.37 -12.80
C ASP A 382 -12.55 -14.77 -12.18
N ASN A 383 -12.22 -15.75 -13.02
CA ASN A 383 -12.06 -17.15 -12.67
C ASN A 383 -10.62 -17.62 -12.83
N SER A 384 -9.63 -16.72 -12.92
CA SER A 384 -8.22 -17.08 -13.04
C SER A 384 -7.66 -17.77 -11.80
N GLY A 385 -6.46 -18.35 -11.92
CA GLY A 385 -5.81 -19.09 -10.83
C GLY A 385 -5.53 -18.23 -9.59
N SER A 386 -5.22 -16.94 -9.75
CA SER A 386 -4.96 -16.03 -8.62
C SER A 386 -6.21 -15.75 -7.77
N MET A 387 -7.39 -15.92 -8.36
CA MET A 387 -8.66 -15.87 -7.65
C MET A 387 -8.91 -17.13 -6.80
N GLY A 388 -8.11 -18.19 -6.91
CA GLY A 388 -8.29 -19.41 -6.12
C GLY A 388 -8.27 -19.14 -4.61
N GLY A 389 -9.08 -19.87 -3.83
CA GLY A 389 -9.15 -19.74 -2.38
C GLY A 389 -9.95 -18.53 -1.88
N LEU A 390 -9.39 -17.76 -0.94
CA LEU A 390 -10.07 -16.64 -0.27
C LEU A 390 -10.63 -15.59 -1.25
N PRO A 391 -9.92 -15.14 -2.31
CA PRO A 391 -10.46 -14.18 -3.26
C PRO A 391 -11.76 -14.64 -3.93
N MET A 392 -11.84 -15.89 -4.42
CA MET A 392 -13.05 -16.44 -5.03
C MET A 392 -14.18 -16.59 -4.00
N ASP A 393 -13.87 -16.98 -2.76
CA ASP A 393 -14.88 -17.09 -1.71
C ASP A 393 -15.50 -15.73 -1.36
N THR A 394 -14.67 -14.68 -1.26
CA THR A 394 -15.13 -13.29 -1.08
C THR A 394 -15.93 -12.83 -2.30
N ALA A 395 -15.46 -13.07 -3.53
CA ALA A 395 -16.17 -12.70 -4.75
C ALA A 395 -17.55 -13.38 -4.84
N LYS A 396 -17.65 -14.67 -4.49
CA LYS A 396 -18.95 -15.38 -4.41
C LYS A 396 -19.85 -14.79 -3.34
N GLY A 397 -19.32 -14.45 -2.16
CA GLY A 397 -20.06 -13.79 -1.09
C GLY A 397 -20.70 -12.48 -1.54
N LEU A 398 -19.90 -11.63 -2.17
CA LEU A 398 -20.32 -10.35 -2.75
C LEU A 398 -21.34 -10.53 -3.86
N MET A 399 -21.11 -11.45 -4.79
CA MET A 399 -22.03 -11.75 -5.89
C MET A 399 -23.37 -12.30 -5.39
N ARG A 400 -23.36 -13.17 -4.37
CA ARG A 400 -24.59 -13.67 -3.74
C ARG A 400 -25.41 -12.55 -3.13
N LYS A 401 -24.76 -11.59 -2.45
CA LYS A 401 -25.45 -10.41 -1.90
C LYS A 401 -25.96 -9.51 -3.02
N ALA A 402 -25.13 -9.23 -4.03
CA ALA A 402 -25.50 -8.41 -5.17
C ALA A 402 -26.78 -8.95 -5.87
N LEU A 403 -26.77 -10.23 -6.26
CA LEU A 403 -27.91 -10.86 -6.95
C LEU A 403 -29.22 -10.82 -6.13
N LYS A 404 -29.14 -10.89 -4.79
CA LYS A 404 -30.30 -10.87 -3.91
C LYS A 404 -30.91 -9.48 -3.71
N ASP A 405 -30.11 -8.43 -3.87
CA ASP A 405 -30.54 -7.03 -3.71
C ASP A 405 -30.97 -6.36 -5.03
N ILE A 406 -30.94 -7.09 -6.15
CA ILE A 406 -31.36 -6.56 -7.45
C ILE A 406 -32.81 -6.09 -7.37
N ARG A 407 -33.10 -4.92 -7.95
CA ARG A 407 -34.47 -4.37 -7.98
C ARG A 407 -35.34 -5.20 -8.92
N PRO A 408 -36.64 -5.40 -8.64
CA PRO A 408 -37.52 -6.19 -9.49
C PRO A 408 -37.61 -5.72 -10.95
N ASP A 409 -37.41 -4.42 -11.19
CA ASP A 409 -37.46 -3.82 -12.52
C ASP A 409 -36.15 -3.95 -13.30
N ASP A 410 -35.04 -4.35 -12.65
CA ASP A 410 -33.74 -4.52 -13.28
C ASP A 410 -33.67 -5.80 -14.12
N THR A 411 -32.70 -5.84 -15.03
CA THR A 411 -32.31 -7.06 -15.74
C THR A 411 -30.84 -7.34 -15.50
N PHE A 412 -30.43 -8.61 -15.53
CA PHE A 412 -29.05 -8.97 -15.24
C PHE A 412 -28.53 -10.18 -16.03
N THR A 413 -27.22 -10.33 -16.07
CA THR A 413 -26.54 -11.58 -16.43
C THR A 413 -25.23 -11.70 -15.66
N VAL A 414 -24.73 -12.92 -15.52
CA VAL A 414 -23.42 -13.20 -14.90
C VAL A 414 -22.53 -13.85 -15.93
N LEU A 415 -21.38 -13.23 -16.18
CA LEU A 415 -20.32 -13.71 -17.04
C LEU A 415 -19.13 -14.12 -16.16
N ARG A 416 -18.39 -15.13 -16.60
CA ARG A 416 -17.09 -15.50 -16.05
C ARG A 416 -16.04 -15.46 -17.13
N PHE A 417 -14.79 -15.17 -16.78
CA PHE A 417 -13.67 -15.26 -17.70
C PHE A 417 -12.43 -15.87 -17.04
N SER A 418 -11.70 -16.65 -17.83
CA SER A 418 -10.32 -17.07 -17.55
C SER A 418 -9.53 -16.91 -18.85
N GLU A 419 -9.24 -17.98 -19.60
CA GLU A 419 -8.74 -17.94 -20.98
C GLU A 419 -9.81 -17.59 -22.02
N SER A 420 -11.07 -17.77 -21.65
CA SER A 420 -12.23 -17.46 -22.48
C SER A 420 -13.38 -16.95 -21.60
N ALA A 421 -14.33 -16.23 -22.20
CA ALA A 421 -15.52 -15.76 -21.52
C ALA A 421 -16.74 -16.67 -21.80
N SER A 422 -17.53 -16.92 -20.76
CA SER A 422 -18.81 -17.63 -20.84
C SER A 422 -19.78 -17.07 -19.80
N GLY A 423 -21.09 -17.32 -19.93
CA GLY A 423 -22.06 -16.72 -19.02
C GLY A 423 -23.27 -17.59 -18.74
N LEU A 424 -23.99 -17.22 -17.69
CA LEU A 424 -25.31 -17.74 -17.33
C LEU A 424 -26.28 -17.67 -18.52
N SER A 425 -26.24 -16.55 -19.25
CA SER A 425 -27.10 -16.29 -20.39
C SER A 425 -26.44 -15.34 -21.39
N ASN A 426 -26.72 -15.54 -22.68
CA ASN A 426 -26.25 -14.70 -23.79
C ASN A 426 -27.11 -13.43 -23.97
N LYS A 427 -28.11 -13.25 -23.12
CA LYS A 427 -29.02 -12.10 -23.06
C LYS A 427 -29.27 -11.74 -21.59
N LEU A 428 -29.71 -10.52 -21.35
CA LEU A 428 -30.16 -10.10 -20.02
C LEU A 428 -31.43 -10.85 -19.61
N LEU A 429 -31.48 -11.24 -18.34
CA LEU A 429 -32.61 -11.93 -17.71
C LEU A 429 -33.35 -10.96 -16.80
N PRO A 430 -34.70 -11.00 -16.73
CA PRO A 430 -35.43 -10.23 -15.73
C PRO A 430 -35.10 -10.73 -14.32
N ALA A 431 -35.09 -9.82 -13.34
CA ALA A 431 -34.82 -10.10 -11.93
C ALA A 431 -35.97 -10.85 -11.21
N THR A 432 -36.41 -11.97 -11.78
CA THR A 432 -37.35 -12.90 -11.13
C THR A 432 -36.61 -13.81 -10.17
N GLN A 433 -37.28 -14.25 -9.10
CA GLN A 433 -36.70 -15.16 -8.10
C GLN A 433 -36.00 -16.39 -8.72
N ASP A 434 -36.62 -17.08 -9.67
CA ASP A 434 -36.04 -18.26 -10.34
C ASP A 434 -34.73 -17.94 -11.09
N ASN A 435 -34.63 -16.77 -11.71
CA ASN A 435 -33.42 -16.34 -12.42
C ASN A 435 -32.33 -15.95 -11.42
N ILE A 436 -32.69 -15.28 -10.31
CA ILE A 436 -31.76 -14.91 -9.24
C ILE A 436 -31.15 -16.17 -8.63
N GLU A 437 -31.97 -17.18 -8.33
CA GLU A 437 -31.51 -18.48 -7.82
C GLU A 437 -30.58 -19.17 -8.82
N ALA A 438 -30.94 -19.21 -10.12
CA ALA A 438 -30.07 -19.74 -11.16
C ALA A 438 -28.73 -18.97 -11.28
N GLY A 439 -28.75 -17.66 -11.05
CA GLY A 439 -27.55 -16.83 -11.01
C GLY A 439 -26.66 -17.14 -9.81
N VAL A 440 -27.25 -17.34 -8.63
CA VAL A 440 -26.54 -17.74 -7.41
C VAL A 440 -25.90 -19.11 -7.60
N ASP A 441 -26.64 -20.09 -8.12
CA ASP A 441 -26.11 -21.43 -8.39
C ASP A 441 -24.95 -21.40 -9.39
N TYR A 442 -25.04 -20.54 -10.42
CA TYR A 442 -23.97 -20.36 -11.40
C TYR A 442 -22.70 -19.77 -10.77
N VAL A 443 -22.84 -18.81 -9.85
CA VAL A 443 -21.73 -18.21 -9.09
C VAL A 443 -21.11 -19.23 -8.14
N ASP A 444 -21.91 -19.98 -7.38
CA ASP A 444 -21.39 -20.94 -6.39
C ASP A 444 -20.59 -22.08 -7.05
N ALA A 445 -20.91 -22.42 -8.30
CA ALA A 445 -20.17 -23.40 -9.10
C ALA A 445 -18.80 -22.92 -9.62
N MET A 446 -18.47 -21.63 -9.50
CA MET A 446 -17.21 -21.06 -10.00
C MET A 446 -15.98 -21.56 -9.23
N GLN A 447 -14.86 -21.72 -9.92
CA GLN A 447 -13.56 -22.05 -9.34
C GLN A 447 -12.48 -21.20 -10.03
N GLY A 448 -11.50 -20.73 -9.25
CA GLY A 448 -10.35 -19.97 -9.74
C GLY A 448 -9.30 -20.90 -10.36
N MET A 449 -9.23 -20.96 -11.68
CA MET A 449 -8.28 -21.77 -12.45
C MET A 449 -7.99 -21.12 -13.80
N GLY A 450 -6.74 -21.25 -14.27
CA GLY A 450 -6.35 -20.80 -15.60
C GLY A 450 -5.81 -19.38 -15.67
N GLY A 451 -5.62 -18.87 -16.89
CA GLY A 451 -5.12 -17.52 -17.16
C GLY A 451 -6.17 -16.41 -16.99
N THR A 452 -5.74 -15.17 -17.19
CA THR A 452 -6.56 -13.96 -16.98
C THR A 452 -6.73 -13.17 -18.29
N GLN A 453 -7.51 -13.70 -19.25
CA GLN A 453 -7.82 -13.01 -20.51
C GLN A 453 -8.95 -11.97 -20.31
N MET A 454 -8.62 -10.90 -19.60
CA MET A 454 -9.55 -9.82 -19.24
C MET A 454 -10.21 -9.18 -20.47
N THR A 455 -9.49 -9.10 -21.59
CA THR A 455 -10.02 -8.57 -22.86
C THR A 455 -11.22 -9.37 -23.37
N GLU A 456 -11.26 -10.69 -23.17
CA GLU A 456 -12.40 -11.52 -23.55
C GLU A 456 -13.60 -11.30 -22.62
N GLY A 457 -13.36 -11.08 -21.32
CA GLY A 457 -14.38 -10.68 -20.35
C GLY A 457 -15.05 -9.36 -20.73
N ILE A 458 -14.26 -8.32 -21.03
CA ILE A 458 -14.75 -7.00 -21.44
C ILE A 458 -15.53 -7.10 -22.75
N LYS A 459 -14.98 -7.76 -23.79
CA LYS A 459 -15.69 -7.96 -25.06
C LYS A 459 -17.01 -8.71 -24.87
N ALA A 460 -17.04 -9.73 -24.01
CA ALA A 460 -18.26 -10.48 -23.74
C ALA A 460 -19.33 -9.62 -23.07
N ALA A 461 -18.95 -8.80 -22.09
CA ALA A 461 -19.84 -7.88 -21.40
C ALA A 461 -20.46 -6.85 -22.35
N LEU A 462 -19.64 -6.26 -23.23
CA LEU A 462 -20.08 -5.22 -24.16
C LEU A 462 -20.88 -5.77 -25.35
N ARG A 463 -20.74 -7.06 -25.68
CA ARG A 463 -21.51 -7.72 -26.76
C ARG A 463 -22.95 -8.10 -26.38
N VAL A 464 -23.29 -8.10 -25.08
CA VAL A 464 -24.67 -8.38 -24.63
C VAL A 464 -25.61 -7.34 -25.27
N PRO A 465 -26.73 -7.72 -25.92
CA PRO A 465 -27.63 -6.75 -26.56
C PRO A 465 -28.11 -5.69 -25.56
N HIS A 466 -28.05 -4.41 -25.93
CA HIS A 466 -28.39 -3.26 -25.07
C HIS A 466 -29.80 -2.73 -25.32
N ASP A 467 -30.56 -2.56 -24.25
CA ASP A 467 -31.81 -1.80 -24.19
C ASP A 467 -31.50 -0.30 -24.02
N PRO A 468 -31.74 0.54 -25.05
CA PRO A 468 -31.42 1.97 -24.98
C PRO A 468 -32.28 2.75 -23.98
N ASP A 469 -33.37 2.16 -23.47
CA ASP A 469 -34.23 2.79 -22.45
C ASP A 469 -33.71 2.55 -21.01
N ARG A 470 -32.63 1.78 -20.85
CA ARG A 470 -32.06 1.40 -19.56
C ARG A 470 -30.60 1.83 -19.43
N LEU A 471 -30.17 2.13 -18.20
CA LEU A 471 -28.76 2.37 -17.94
C LEU A 471 -28.02 1.03 -17.81
N ARG A 472 -26.99 0.83 -18.63
CA ARG A 472 -26.12 -0.35 -18.51
C ARG A 472 -24.98 -0.11 -17.52
N VAL A 473 -24.90 -1.00 -16.54
CA VAL A 473 -23.85 -1.07 -15.54
C VAL A 473 -23.13 -2.40 -15.68
N VAL A 474 -21.83 -2.35 -15.98
CA VAL A 474 -20.93 -3.50 -16.00
C VAL A 474 -20.17 -3.52 -14.68
N MET A 475 -20.22 -4.61 -13.93
CA MET A 475 -19.48 -4.76 -12.67
C MET A 475 -18.43 -5.85 -12.84
N PHE A 476 -17.16 -5.48 -12.74
CA PHE A 476 -16.00 -6.32 -13.00
C PHE A 476 -15.34 -6.71 -11.67
N LEU A 477 -15.26 -8.02 -11.35
CA LEU A 477 -14.71 -8.52 -10.09
C LEU A 477 -13.41 -9.27 -10.35
N THR A 478 -12.30 -8.80 -9.80
CA THR A 478 -10.94 -9.36 -10.03
C THR A 478 -9.95 -8.85 -8.98
N ASP A 479 -8.80 -9.50 -8.84
CA ASP A 479 -7.63 -9.01 -8.10
C ASP A 479 -6.72 -8.10 -8.97
N GLY A 480 -6.92 -8.12 -10.29
CA GLY A 480 -6.31 -7.21 -11.26
C GLY A 480 -4.86 -7.54 -11.65
N TYR A 481 -4.35 -8.72 -11.34
CA TYR A 481 -2.94 -9.04 -11.60
C TYR A 481 -2.64 -9.39 -13.07
N ILE A 482 -2.55 -8.37 -13.92
CA ILE A 482 -2.24 -8.49 -15.35
C ILE A 482 -1.18 -7.47 -15.80
N GLY A 483 -0.44 -7.78 -16.87
CA GLY A 483 0.63 -6.92 -17.39
C GLY A 483 0.32 -6.08 -18.63
N ASN A 484 -0.86 -6.22 -19.24
CA ASN A 484 -1.26 -5.51 -20.48
C ASN A 484 -2.32 -4.42 -20.23
N GLU A 485 -2.17 -3.61 -19.18
CA GLU A 485 -3.18 -2.66 -18.71
C GLU A 485 -3.61 -1.64 -19.77
N GLN A 486 -2.67 -1.14 -20.59
CA GLN A 486 -2.95 -0.16 -21.65
C GLN A 486 -3.92 -0.69 -22.72
N ALA A 487 -3.74 -1.96 -23.14
CA ALA A 487 -4.63 -2.58 -24.13
C ALA A 487 -6.06 -2.77 -23.58
N ILE A 488 -6.19 -2.92 -22.26
CA ILE A 488 -7.50 -2.99 -21.58
C ILE A 488 -8.17 -1.62 -21.57
N PHE A 489 -7.44 -0.55 -21.24
CA PHE A 489 -7.98 0.81 -21.28
C PHE A 489 -8.44 1.20 -22.69
N GLU A 490 -7.61 0.91 -23.70
CA GLU A 490 -7.95 1.07 -25.13
C GLU A 490 -9.25 0.36 -25.50
N LEU A 491 -9.35 -0.92 -25.14
CA LEU A 491 -10.52 -1.73 -25.44
C LEU A 491 -11.80 -1.19 -24.79
N ILE A 492 -11.72 -0.71 -23.55
CA ILE A 492 -12.87 -0.15 -22.83
C ILE A 492 -13.34 1.12 -23.52
N ASP A 493 -12.49 2.12 -23.71
CA ASP A 493 -12.91 3.40 -24.29
C ASP A 493 -13.51 3.24 -25.70
N ASP A 494 -12.90 2.40 -26.54
CA ASP A 494 -13.35 2.17 -27.90
C ASP A 494 -14.74 1.50 -27.97
N ASN A 495 -15.16 0.79 -26.91
CA ASN A 495 -16.34 -0.08 -26.95
C ASN A 495 -17.38 0.21 -25.85
N ILE A 496 -17.10 1.04 -24.84
CA ILE A 496 -17.95 1.23 -23.66
C ILE A 496 -19.30 1.86 -24.01
N GLY A 497 -19.38 2.64 -25.09
CA GLY A 497 -20.63 3.25 -25.58
C GLY A 497 -21.27 4.15 -24.51
N ASP A 498 -22.51 3.85 -24.11
CA ASP A 498 -23.22 4.52 -23.02
C ASP A 498 -23.21 3.74 -21.69
N ALA A 499 -22.54 2.58 -21.65
CA ALA A 499 -22.42 1.81 -20.42
C ALA A 499 -21.50 2.50 -19.39
N ARG A 500 -21.65 2.14 -18.12
CA ARG A 500 -20.73 2.48 -17.03
C ARG A 500 -20.07 1.21 -16.51
N LEU A 501 -18.75 1.21 -16.40
CA LEU A 501 -17.99 0.09 -15.89
C LEU A 501 -17.48 0.40 -14.49
N PHE A 502 -17.89 -0.44 -13.54
CA PHE A 502 -17.46 -0.42 -12.15
C PHE A 502 -16.50 -1.58 -11.91
N SER A 503 -15.47 -1.32 -11.12
CA SER A 503 -14.49 -2.32 -10.71
C SER A 503 -14.73 -2.69 -9.25
N LEU A 504 -14.67 -3.98 -8.94
CA LEU A 504 -14.64 -4.49 -7.58
C LEU A 504 -13.32 -5.24 -7.38
N GLY A 505 -12.39 -4.60 -6.67
CA GLY A 505 -11.10 -5.17 -6.32
C GLY A 505 -11.22 -6.07 -5.09
N VAL A 506 -10.80 -7.33 -5.19
CA VAL A 506 -10.82 -8.27 -4.08
C VAL A 506 -9.40 -8.54 -3.59
N GLY A 507 -9.20 -8.42 -2.28
CA GLY A 507 -8.00 -8.89 -1.59
C GLY A 507 -7.18 -7.82 -0.88
N GLY A 508 -6.04 -8.26 -0.33
CA GLY A 508 -5.18 -7.43 0.52
C GLY A 508 -4.26 -6.45 -0.21
N ALA A 509 -3.97 -6.69 -1.49
CA ALA A 509 -3.12 -5.83 -2.32
C ALA A 509 -3.47 -5.90 -3.82
N PRO A 510 -4.72 -5.58 -4.21
CA PRO A 510 -5.16 -5.66 -5.60
C PRO A 510 -4.42 -4.63 -6.47
N ASN A 511 -4.41 -4.85 -7.79
CA ASN A 511 -3.81 -3.90 -8.73
C ASN A 511 -4.68 -2.65 -8.93
N ARG A 512 -4.58 -1.69 -8.01
CA ARG A 512 -5.35 -0.44 -8.00
C ARG A 512 -5.23 0.36 -9.29
N TYR A 513 -4.00 0.56 -9.80
CA TYR A 513 -3.76 1.18 -11.11
C TYR A 513 -4.66 0.64 -12.25
N LEU A 514 -4.81 -0.68 -12.35
CA LEU A 514 -5.69 -1.26 -13.36
C LEU A 514 -7.17 -0.99 -13.05
N LEU A 515 -7.59 -1.23 -11.81
CA LEU A 515 -9.00 -1.19 -11.41
C LEU A 515 -9.57 0.23 -11.45
N ASP A 516 -8.79 1.21 -10.99
CA ASP A 516 -9.13 2.62 -11.03
C ASP A 516 -9.07 3.15 -12.46
N GLY A 517 -8.08 2.73 -13.24
CA GLY A 517 -8.00 3.04 -14.66
C GLY A 517 -9.20 2.51 -15.45
N MET A 518 -9.62 1.26 -15.20
CA MET A 518 -10.80 0.66 -15.81
C MET A 518 -12.09 1.41 -15.45
N ALA A 519 -12.25 1.78 -14.18
CA ALA A 519 -13.40 2.55 -13.71
C ALA A 519 -13.41 3.96 -14.33
N SER A 520 -12.27 4.64 -14.35
CA SER A 520 -12.10 5.98 -14.90
C SER A 520 -12.43 6.03 -16.40
N VAL A 521 -11.80 5.15 -17.21
CA VAL A 521 -12.08 5.05 -18.66
C VAL A 521 -13.52 4.53 -18.90
N GLY A 522 -13.99 3.65 -18.04
CA GLY A 522 -15.36 3.12 -18.04
C GLY A 522 -16.44 4.08 -17.54
N ARG A 523 -16.06 5.30 -17.09
CA ARG A 523 -16.92 6.31 -16.45
C ARG A 523 -17.69 5.80 -15.21
N GLY A 524 -17.20 4.77 -14.54
CA GLY A 524 -17.77 4.26 -13.29
C GLY A 524 -16.90 4.58 -12.08
N ALA A 525 -17.01 3.76 -11.04
CA ALA A 525 -16.25 3.87 -9.80
C ALA A 525 -15.72 2.50 -9.36
N VAL A 526 -14.75 2.51 -8.45
CA VAL A 526 -14.13 1.31 -7.88
C VAL A 526 -14.56 1.09 -6.43
N THR A 527 -14.68 -0.17 -6.01
CA THR A 527 -14.85 -0.54 -4.60
C THR A 527 -13.89 -1.67 -4.28
N TYR A 528 -13.18 -1.54 -3.16
CA TYR A 528 -12.25 -2.57 -2.69
C TYR A 528 -12.86 -3.37 -1.53
N ALA A 529 -12.69 -4.69 -1.54
CA ALA A 529 -13.17 -5.59 -0.50
C ALA A 529 -12.02 -6.41 0.10
N GLY A 530 -11.90 -6.37 1.43
CA GLY A 530 -11.01 -7.28 2.16
C GLY A 530 -11.61 -8.69 2.27
N TYR A 531 -10.79 -9.70 2.57
CA TYR A 531 -11.27 -11.09 2.66
C TYR A 531 -12.23 -11.33 3.83
N ASP A 532 -12.04 -10.59 4.92
CA ASP A 532 -12.83 -10.65 6.15
C ASP A 532 -13.93 -9.57 6.22
N GLU A 533 -14.01 -8.69 5.22
CA GLU A 533 -15.01 -7.63 5.16
C GLU A 533 -16.39 -8.27 4.86
N PRO A 534 -17.44 -7.98 5.67
CA PRO A 534 -18.77 -8.45 5.38
C PRO A 534 -19.27 -7.96 4.02
N ALA A 535 -19.92 -8.84 3.25
CA ALA A 535 -20.39 -8.51 1.90
C ALA A 535 -21.45 -7.39 1.88
N ASP A 536 -22.32 -7.34 2.90
CA ASP A 536 -23.44 -6.41 3.00
C ASP A 536 -23.01 -4.93 2.82
N PRO A 537 -22.12 -4.36 3.67
CA PRO A 537 -21.71 -2.97 3.53
C PRO A 537 -20.96 -2.67 2.23
N VAL A 538 -20.27 -3.65 1.64
CA VAL A 538 -19.56 -3.47 0.36
C VAL A 538 -20.57 -3.31 -0.79
N ILE A 539 -21.56 -4.20 -0.84
CA ILE A 539 -22.57 -4.20 -1.89
C ILE A 539 -23.57 -3.06 -1.72
N GLU A 540 -23.89 -2.67 -0.48
CA GLU A 540 -24.70 -1.48 -0.21
C GLU A 540 -24.07 -0.22 -0.81
N ARG A 541 -22.77 0.03 -0.58
CA ARG A 541 -22.04 1.15 -1.20
C ARG A 541 -22.09 1.11 -2.73
N PHE A 542 -21.90 -0.07 -3.32
CA PHE A 542 -22.03 -0.24 -4.77
C PHE A 542 -23.43 0.14 -5.26
N TYR A 543 -24.48 -0.38 -4.63
CA TYR A 543 -25.86 -0.09 -5.05
C TYR A 543 -26.27 1.34 -4.83
N GLU A 544 -25.79 2.00 -3.77
CA GLU A 544 -26.01 3.44 -3.55
C GLU A 544 -25.46 4.25 -4.72
N ARG A 545 -24.25 3.94 -5.20
CA ARG A 545 -23.64 4.61 -6.36
C ARG A 545 -24.40 4.40 -7.65
N VAL A 546 -24.88 3.17 -7.90
CA VAL A 546 -25.63 2.85 -9.12
C VAL A 546 -27.13 3.14 -9.02
N ALA A 547 -27.63 3.57 -7.85
CA ALA A 547 -29.04 3.89 -7.61
C ALA A 547 -29.36 5.36 -7.91
N THR A 548 -28.43 6.28 -7.64
CA THR A 548 -28.65 7.72 -7.78
C THR A 548 -28.47 8.23 -9.21
N PRO A 549 -29.14 9.34 -9.58
CA PRO A 549 -28.89 10.02 -10.85
C PRO A 549 -27.41 10.39 -10.96
N VAL A 550 -26.75 9.87 -11.98
CA VAL A 550 -25.38 10.25 -12.33
C VAL A 550 -25.41 11.68 -12.84
N LEU A 551 -24.65 12.59 -12.20
CA LEU A 551 -24.43 13.91 -12.81
C LEU A 551 -23.35 13.74 -13.87
N THR A 552 -23.76 13.91 -15.12
CA THR A 552 -22.92 13.76 -16.31
C THR A 552 -22.54 15.13 -16.86
N ASP A 553 -21.56 15.18 -17.78
CA ASP A 553 -21.14 16.42 -18.44
C ASP A 553 -20.79 17.53 -17.43
N VAL A 554 -20.00 17.19 -16.42
CA VAL A 554 -19.59 18.13 -15.38
C VAL A 554 -18.58 19.14 -15.96
N GLU A 555 -18.88 20.42 -15.78
CA GLU A 555 -18.06 21.55 -16.24
C GLU A 555 -17.88 22.57 -15.10
N ILE A 556 -16.70 23.20 -15.02
CA ILE A 556 -16.43 24.28 -14.07
C ILE A 556 -16.30 25.60 -14.83
N ASP A 557 -17.21 26.52 -14.58
CA ASP A 557 -17.16 27.90 -15.06
C ASP A 557 -16.41 28.76 -14.04
N TRP A 558 -15.16 29.09 -14.38
CA TRP A 558 -14.25 29.87 -13.53
C TRP A 558 -14.58 31.37 -13.47
N GLN A 559 -15.63 31.85 -14.16
CA GLN A 559 -16.09 33.24 -14.12
C GLN A 559 -14.97 34.30 -14.34
N GLY A 560 -13.96 33.96 -15.13
CA GLY A 560 -12.82 34.84 -15.43
C GLY A 560 -11.75 34.93 -14.35
N LEU A 561 -11.77 34.05 -13.34
CA LEU A 561 -10.66 33.91 -12.39
C LEU A 561 -9.38 33.48 -13.12
N ALA A 562 -8.23 33.93 -12.61
CA ALA A 562 -6.91 33.64 -13.16
C ALA A 562 -6.43 32.22 -12.83
N VAL A 563 -7.19 31.22 -13.33
CA VAL A 563 -6.95 29.79 -13.19
C VAL A 563 -6.63 29.23 -14.58
N GLU A 564 -5.55 28.45 -14.65
CA GLU A 564 -5.01 27.87 -15.88
C GLU A 564 -4.68 26.40 -15.64
N GLU A 565 -4.63 25.60 -16.73
CA GLU A 565 -4.15 24.20 -16.70
C GLU A 565 -4.78 23.34 -15.59
N VAL A 566 -6.10 23.18 -15.66
CA VAL A 566 -6.88 22.37 -14.71
C VAL A 566 -6.98 20.93 -15.20
N TYR A 567 -6.76 19.97 -14.29
CA TYR A 567 -6.83 18.55 -14.53
C TYR A 567 -7.69 17.83 -13.47
N PRO A 568 -8.38 16.72 -13.82
CA PRO A 568 -8.48 16.15 -15.16
C PRO A 568 -9.23 17.08 -16.13
N GLY A 569 -8.82 17.09 -17.40
CA GLY A 569 -9.38 18.02 -18.40
C GLY A 569 -10.83 17.69 -18.79
N LYS A 570 -11.26 16.44 -18.58
CA LYS A 570 -12.66 16.02 -18.58
C LYS A 570 -12.98 15.56 -17.17
N ILE A 571 -13.95 16.20 -16.52
CA ILE A 571 -14.34 15.84 -15.17
C ILE A 571 -15.20 14.57 -15.25
N PRO A 572 -14.90 13.55 -14.44
CA PRO A 572 -15.69 12.32 -14.40
C PRO A 572 -17.16 12.58 -14.05
N ASP A 573 -17.99 11.61 -14.43
CA ASP A 573 -19.37 11.53 -13.98
C ASP A 573 -19.43 11.46 -12.44
N LEU A 574 -20.38 12.18 -11.85
CA LEU A 574 -20.54 12.23 -10.39
C LEU A 574 -21.52 11.18 -9.90
N PHE A 575 -21.04 10.30 -9.04
CA PHE A 575 -21.84 9.33 -8.30
C PHE A 575 -22.08 9.83 -6.87
N ALA A 576 -23.15 9.35 -6.22
CA ALA A 576 -23.35 9.64 -4.82
C ALA A 576 -22.14 9.18 -3.99
N GLY A 577 -21.75 10.01 -3.02
CA GLY A 577 -20.66 9.70 -2.10
C GLY A 577 -19.23 9.93 -2.61
N GLN A 578 -19.06 10.20 -3.91
CA GLN A 578 -17.74 10.47 -4.50
C GLN A 578 -17.60 11.97 -4.82
N PRO A 579 -16.59 12.68 -4.28
CA PRO A 579 -16.38 14.08 -4.62
C PRO A 579 -15.68 14.25 -5.97
N ILE A 580 -15.88 15.43 -6.55
CA ILE A 580 -15.07 15.90 -7.68
C ILE A 580 -13.79 16.48 -7.09
N THR A 581 -12.63 16.01 -7.53
CA THR A 581 -11.35 16.65 -7.21
C THR A 581 -10.69 17.12 -8.49
N VAL A 582 -10.35 18.40 -8.55
CA VAL A 582 -9.56 19.00 -9.65
C VAL A 582 -8.31 19.68 -9.12
N PHE A 583 -7.25 19.61 -9.90
CA PHE A 583 -5.96 20.21 -9.62
C PHE A 583 -5.70 21.30 -10.66
N GLY A 584 -5.25 22.48 -10.24
CA GLY A 584 -5.03 23.58 -11.18
C GLY A 584 -3.87 24.48 -10.82
N ARG A 585 -3.42 25.23 -11.81
CA ARG A 585 -2.43 26.30 -11.68
C ARG A 585 -3.15 27.64 -11.62
N TYR A 586 -2.63 28.58 -10.85
CA TYR A 586 -3.21 29.92 -10.76
C TYR A 586 -2.15 31.02 -10.68
N ALA A 587 -2.55 32.22 -11.10
CA ALA A 587 -1.72 33.42 -11.03
C ALA A 587 -2.29 34.45 -10.05
N GLY A 588 -1.42 35.11 -9.28
CA GLY A 588 -1.83 36.14 -8.32
C GLY A 588 -2.56 35.54 -7.10
N ALA A 589 -3.76 36.05 -6.80
CA ALA A 589 -4.58 35.59 -5.67
C ALA A 589 -6.08 35.61 -6.09
N PRO A 590 -6.50 34.70 -7.00
CA PRO A 590 -7.88 34.64 -7.46
C PRO A 590 -8.85 34.44 -6.30
N THR A 591 -9.84 35.32 -6.21
CA THR A 591 -10.94 35.25 -5.26
C THR A 591 -12.24 35.62 -5.96
N GLY A 592 -13.27 34.79 -5.82
CA GLY A 592 -14.57 35.00 -6.48
C GLY A 592 -15.50 33.80 -6.35
N GLU A 593 -16.58 33.82 -7.13
CA GLU A 593 -17.50 32.69 -7.26
C GLU A 593 -17.19 31.93 -8.55
N ILE A 594 -17.16 30.60 -8.48
CA ILE A 594 -17.17 29.72 -9.64
C ILE A 594 -18.50 28.99 -9.70
N VAL A 595 -18.89 28.50 -10.87
CA VAL A 595 -20.14 27.76 -11.05
C VAL A 595 -19.85 26.39 -11.64
N ILE A 596 -20.22 25.35 -10.92
CA ILE A 596 -20.12 23.96 -11.40
C ILE A 596 -21.44 23.62 -12.06
N LYS A 597 -21.39 23.20 -13.31
CA LYS A 597 -22.54 22.83 -14.13
C LYS A 597 -22.51 21.33 -14.37
N ALA A 598 -23.63 20.65 -14.25
CA ALA A 598 -23.73 19.23 -14.59
C ALA A 598 -25.13 18.90 -15.11
N LYS A 599 -25.26 17.78 -15.83
CA LYS A 599 -26.54 17.28 -16.34
C LYS A 599 -27.03 16.09 -15.51
N ALA A 600 -28.24 16.19 -14.98
CA ALA A 600 -28.94 15.11 -14.29
C ALA A 600 -29.95 14.46 -15.24
N ARG A 601 -29.92 13.14 -15.34
CA ARG A 601 -30.97 12.37 -16.01
C ARG A 601 -32.05 11.98 -15.00
N THR A 602 -33.28 12.44 -15.23
CA THR A 602 -34.45 12.13 -14.42
C THR A 602 -35.47 11.35 -15.23
N ALA A 603 -36.50 10.80 -14.58
CA ALA A 603 -37.63 10.17 -15.26
C ALA A 603 -38.37 11.11 -16.24
N GLU A 604 -38.22 12.43 -16.06
CA GLU A 604 -38.89 13.47 -16.85
C GLU A 604 -38.01 14.04 -17.98
N GLY A 605 -36.71 13.71 -18.02
CA GLY A 605 -35.78 14.18 -19.06
C GLY A 605 -34.37 14.45 -18.53
N VAL A 606 -33.63 15.33 -19.22
CA VAL A 606 -32.29 15.78 -18.79
C VAL A 606 -32.39 17.23 -18.29
N GLU A 607 -32.00 17.48 -17.05
CA GLU A 607 -31.96 18.80 -16.41
C GLU A 607 -30.52 19.24 -16.17
N THR A 608 -30.25 20.56 -16.25
CA THR A 608 -28.95 21.13 -15.89
C THR A 608 -28.98 21.65 -14.45
N ILE A 609 -28.04 21.19 -13.63
CA ILE A 609 -27.83 21.63 -12.25
C ILE A 609 -26.65 22.59 -12.22
N GLU A 610 -26.80 23.71 -11.50
CA GLU A 610 -25.73 24.68 -11.25
C GLU A 610 -25.44 24.78 -9.76
N LEU A 611 -24.17 24.61 -9.37
CA LEU A 611 -23.69 24.69 -8.00
C LEU A 611 -22.65 25.82 -7.89
N PRO A 612 -23.02 26.99 -7.32
CA PRO A 612 -22.06 28.04 -7.04
C PRO A 612 -21.12 27.65 -5.89
N VAL A 613 -19.82 27.91 -6.06
CA VAL A 613 -18.79 27.64 -5.06
C VAL A 613 -17.93 28.89 -4.89
N HIS A 614 -17.72 29.31 -3.64
CA HIS A 614 -16.80 30.38 -3.33
C HIS A 614 -15.35 29.89 -3.45
N PHE A 615 -14.56 30.50 -4.33
CA PHE A 615 -13.16 30.17 -4.57
C PHE A 615 -12.26 31.28 -4.01
N ASP A 616 -11.42 30.96 -3.03
CA ASP A 616 -10.54 31.92 -2.37
C ASP A 616 -9.22 31.26 -1.96
N VAL A 617 -8.21 31.33 -2.83
CA VAL A 617 -6.88 30.74 -2.55
C VAL A 617 -6.15 31.44 -1.40
N ALA A 618 -6.53 32.68 -1.04
CA ALA A 618 -5.88 33.40 0.05
C ALA A 618 -6.32 32.90 1.44
N LYS A 619 -7.43 32.16 1.51
CA LYS A 619 -7.92 31.49 2.72
C LYS A 619 -7.69 29.98 2.71
N ALA A 620 -7.15 29.43 1.63
CA ALA A 620 -6.84 28.02 1.53
C ALA A 620 -5.69 27.66 2.49
N ASP A 621 -5.67 26.41 2.95
CA ASP A 621 -4.54 25.87 3.69
C ASP A 621 -3.30 25.85 2.80
N ASP A 622 -2.19 26.39 3.31
CA ASP A 622 -0.88 26.41 2.64
C ASP A 622 -0.20 25.05 2.85
N VAL A 623 -0.15 24.26 1.78
CA VAL A 623 0.35 22.87 1.81
C VAL A 623 1.43 22.72 0.75
N GLU A 624 2.61 22.25 1.16
CA GLU A 624 3.68 21.88 0.23
C GLU A 624 3.26 20.62 -0.57
N GLY A 625 3.84 20.42 -1.75
CA GLY A 625 3.55 19.24 -2.58
C GLY A 625 2.28 19.31 -3.43
N VAL A 626 1.38 20.31 -3.27
CA VAL A 626 0.24 20.52 -4.19
C VAL A 626 0.72 20.68 -5.63
N GLY A 627 1.84 21.38 -5.83
CA GLY A 627 2.48 21.52 -7.15
C GLY A 627 3.04 20.21 -7.70
N SER A 628 3.47 19.28 -6.83
CA SER A 628 3.93 17.94 -7.21
C SER A 628 2.76 17.07 -7.69
N VAL A 629 1.64 17.11 -6.96
CA VAL A 629 0.40 16.41 -7.36
C VAL A 629 -0.16 16.99 -8.66
N TRP A 630 -0.26 18.31 -8.81
CA TRP A 630 -0.68 18.94 -10.06
C TRP A 630 0.20 18.51 -11.25
N ALA A 631 1.52 18.50 -11.07
CA ALA A 631 2.46 18.08 -12.11
C ALA A 631 2.27 16.61 -12.48
N ARG A 632 2.05 15.74 -11.48
CA ARG A 632 1.72 14.32 -11.67
C ARG A 632 0.43 14.16 -12.47
N THR A 633 -0.65 14.84 -12.09
CA THR A 633 -1.93 14.77 -12.81
C THR A 633 -1.83 15.33 -14.24
N LYS A 634 -1.03 16.38 -14.46
CA LYS A 634 -0.74 16.88 -15.81
C LYS A 634 -0.01 15.84 -16.65
N ILE A 635 0.99 15.16 -16.07
CA ILE A 635 1.70 14.06 -16.72
C ILE A 635 0.73 12.91 -17.05
N ASP A 636 -0.18 12.55 -16.13
CA ASP A 636 -1.23 11.56 -16.40
C ASP A 636 -2.17 11.99 -17.51
N ALA A 637 -2.52 13.27 -17.62
CA ALA A 637 -3.34 13.76 -18.73
C ALA A 637 -2.62 13.72 -20.09
N LEU A 638 -1.28 13.86 -20.09
CA LEU A 638 -0.45 13.75 -21.29
C LEU A 638 -0.19 12.29 -21.70
N MET A 639 -0.07 11.40 -20.71
CA MET A 639 0.33 10.00 -20.87
C MET A 639 -0.83 9.01 -20.78
N GLY A 640 -1.98 9.46 -20.31
CA GLY A 640 -3.18 8.69 -20.08
C GLY A 640 -3.99 8.49 -21.35
N TYR A 641 -4.77 7.42 -21.34
CA TYR A 641 -5.67 7.07 -22.43
C TYR A 641 -6.93 7.96 -22.40
N PRO A 642 -7.53 8.40 -23.54
CA PRO A 642 -7.17 8.12 -24.95
C PRO A 642 -6.08 9.04 -25.54
N MET A 643 -5.43 9.88 -24.73
CA MET A 643 -4.53 10.93 -25.21
C MET A 643 -3.09 10.47 -25.46
N ARG A 644 -2.72 9.24 -25.07
CA ARG A 644 -1.37 8.67 -25.29
C ARG A 644 -1.10 8.48 -26.80
N PRO A 645 -0.28 9.34 -27.44
CA PRO A 645 0.00 9.18 -28.86
C PRO A 645 0.98 8.03 -29.08
N ASP A 646 0.99 7.45 -30.29
CA ASP A 646 2.05 6.52 -30.71
C ASP A 646 3.42 7.16 -30.42
N PRO A 647 4.28 6.57 -29.57
CA PRO A 647 5.55 7.17 -29.16
C PRO A 647 6.51 7.50 -30.32
N TRP A 648 6.37 6.82 -31.46
CA TRP A 648 7.19 7.01 -32.66
C TRP A 648 6.63 8.09 -33.59
N SER A 649 5.36 8.46 -33.43
CA SER A 649 4.75 9.56 -34.16
C SER A 649 5.36 10.92 -33.79
N PRO A 650 5.30 11.94 -34.66
CA PRO A 650 5.73 13.30 -34.31
C PRO A 650 5.05 13.82 -33.03
N LEU A 651 3.73 13.59 -32.90
CA LEU A 651 2.96 13.96 -31.71
C LEU A 651 3.44 13.21 -30.46
N GLY A 652 3.75 11.92 -30.57
CA GLY A 652 4.30 11.14 -29.44
C GLY A 652 5.65 11.64 -28.97
N LYS A 653 6.50 12.11 -29.88
CA LYS A 653 7.79 12.74 -29.53
C LYS A 653 7.60 14.08 -28.84
N GLU A 654 6.66 14.89 -29.31
CA GLU A 654 6.29 16.16 -28.66
C GLU A 654 5.71 15.93 -27.26
N THR A 655 4.80 14.96 -27.11
CA THR A 655 4.24 14.56 -25.81
C THR A 655 5.32 14.02 -24.87
N LYS A 656 6.21 13.13 -25.34
CA LYS A 656 7.36 12.65 -24.55
C LYS A 656 8.21 13.83 -24.06
N GLN A 657 8.51 14.79 -24.92
CA GLN A 657 9.29 15.97 -24.52
C GLN A 657 8.54 16.84 -23.50
N ALA A 658 7.24 17.09 -23.71
CA ALA A 658 6.43 17.85 -22.76
C ALA A 658 6.37 17.19 -21.37
N VAL A 659 6.30 15.86 -21.33
CA VAL A 659 6.36 15.09 -20.08
C VAL A 659 7.71 15.24 -19.40
N ILE A 660 8.81 15.10 -20.15
CA ILE A 660 10.17 15.31 -19.63
C ILE A 660 10.34 16.73 -19.09
N ASP A 661 9.82 17.74 -19.79
CA ASP A 661 9.96 19.15 -19.37
C ASP A 661 9.23 19.42 -18.04
N VAL A 662 7.98 18.94 -17.91
CA VAL A 662 7.22 19.04 -16.65
C VAL A 662 7.90 18.26 -15.53
N ALA A 663 8.34 17.03 -15.83
CA ALA A 663 9.03 16.15 -14.88
C ALA A 663 10.31 16.80 -14.35
N LEU A 664 11.18 17.34 -15.21
CA LEU A 664 12.42 18.00 -14.80
C LEU A 664 12.16 19.31 -14.04
N GLN A 665 11.15 20.09 -14.45
CA GLN A 665 10.79 21.34 -13.79
C GLN A 665 10.30 21.12 -12.35
N HIS A 666 9.48 20.08 -12.14
CA HIS A 666 8.88 19.75 -10.84
C HIS A 666 9.62 18.65 -10.07
N ARG A 667 10.71 18.12 -10.65
CA ARG A 667 11.43 16.94 -10.18
C ARG A 667 10.54 15.71 -9.98
N ILE A 668 9.58 15.44 -10.88
CA ILE A 668 8.66 14.30 -10.79
C ILE A 668 9.17 13.09 -11.57
N MET A 669 9.11 11.91 -10.96
CA MET A 669 9.42 10.65 -11.64
C MET A 669 8.36 10.29 -12.69
N THR A 670 8.80 9.77 -13.84
CA THR A 670 7.95 9.31 -14.95
C THR A 670 8.58 8.09 -15.62
N GLU A 671 7.91 7.48 -16.60
CA GLU A 671 8.54 6.44 -17.43
C GLU A 671 9.76 6.94 -18.25
N TYR A 672 9.93 8.26 -18.39
CA TYR A 672 11.01 8.92 -19.16
C TYR A 672 12.06 9.64 -18.31
N THR A 673 11.89 9.72 -17.00
CA THR A 673 12.82 10.36 -16.06
C THR A 673 13.17 9.40 -14.92
N ALA A 674 14.35 9.56 -14.35
CA ALA A 674 14.82 8.73 -13.25
C ALA A 674 15.70 9.52 -12.29
N PHE A 675 15.73 9.09 -11.02
CA PHE A 675 16.68 9.62 -10.04
C PHE A 675 17.94 8.75 -10.01
N VAL A 676 19.11 9.39 -10.04
CA VAL A 676 20.40 8.72 -9.86
C VAL A 676 21.20 9.42 -8.75
N ALA A 677 21.66 8.66 -7.77
CA ALA A 677 22.52 9.12 -6.69
C ALA A 677 23.86 8.36 -6.74
N VAL A 678 24.99 9.06 -6.77
CA VAL A 678 26.32 8.43 -6.88
C VAL A 678 27.23 8.94 -5.78
N ASP A 679 27.80 8.03 -4.98
CA ASP A 679 28.92 8.38 -4.09
C ASP A 679 30.17 8.61 -4.93
N GLU A 680 30.85 9.73 -4.73
CA GLU A 680 32.11 10.01 -5.40
C GLU A 680 33.23 9.03 -5.01
N ARG A 681 33.10 8.35 -3.86
CA ARG A 681 34.08 7.38 -3.37
C ARG A 681 33.90 6.00 -3.98
N VAL A 682 35.03 5.37 -4.29
CA VAL A 682 35.09 3.95 -4.64
C VAL A 682 35.00 3.14 -3.35
N VAL A 683 33.96 2.33 -3.22
CA VAL A 683 33.65 1.53 -2.01
C VAL A 683 33.87 0.04 -2.22
N ALA A 684 33.97 -0.40 -3.48
CA ALA A 684 34.32 -1.76 -3.89
C ALA A 684 35.64 -1.75 -4.67
N GLY A 685 36.47 -2.80 -4.52
CA GLY A 685 37.68 -2.95 -5.35
C GLY A 685 37.33 -2.92 -6.84
N ALA A 686 38.22 -2.37 -7.68
CA ALA A 686 38.02 -2.21 -9.13
C ALA A 686 38.08 -3.55 -9.91
N ASP A 687 38.04 -4.68 -9.21
CA ASP A 687 38.48 -6.00 -9.65
C ASP A 687 37.32 -6.90 -10.14
N GLY A 688 36.08 -6.40 -10.16
CA GLY A 688 34.92 -7.14 -10.66
C GLY A 688 33.62 -6.34 -10.62
N SER A 689 32.68 -6.67 -11.51
CA SER A 689 31.29 -6.17 -11.44
C SER A 689 30.61 -6.77 -10.20
N PRO A 690 29.83 -5.99 -9.43
CA PRO A 690 29.14 -6.52 -8.26
C PRO A 690 28.19 -7.65 -8.66
N LYS A 691 27.97 -8.60 -7.75
CA LYS A 691 26.98 -9.66 -7.95
C LYS A 691 25.57 -9.06 -7.87
N THR A 692 24.78 -9.16 -8.93
CA THR A 692 23.38 -8.71 -8.92
C THR A 692 22.52 -9.72 -8.15
N VAL A 693 21.75 -9.20 -7.20
CA VAL A 693 20.78 -9.94 -6.39
C VAL A 693 19.42 -9.29 -6.58
N VAL A 694 18.51 -10.00 -7.24
CA VAL A 694 17.12 -9.59 -7.39
C VAL A 694 16.38 -10.01 -6.13
N GLN A 695 15.81 -9.04 -5.41
CA GLN A 695 14.99 -9.26 -4.23
C GLN A 695 13.66 -9.91 -4.64
N PRO A 696 13.35 -11.13 -4.18
CA PRO A 696 12.04 -11.71 -4.35
C PRO A 696 10.99 -10.95 -3.54
N LEU A 697 9.74 -11.00 -4.00
CA LEU A 697 8.59 -10.38 -3.35
C LEU A 697 7.83 -11.41 -2.50
N GLU A 698 7.14 -10.92 -1.47
CA GLU A 698 6.11 -11.73 -0.80
C GLU A 698 4.95 -12.02 -1.76
N LEU A 699 4.20 -13.08 -1.48
CA LEU A 699 2.91 -13.30 -2.12
C LEU A 699 1.83 -12.48 -1.40
N PRO A 700 0.91 -11.82 -2.13
CA PRO A 700 -0.27 -11.21 -1.52
C PRO A 700 -1.03 -12.22 -0.66
N GLU A 701 -1.45 -11.82 0.54
CA GLU A 701 -2.19 -12.70 1.44
C GLU A 701 -3.41 -13.32 0.73
N GLY A 702 -3.66 -14.61 0.98
CA GLY A 702 -4.81 -15.32 0.43
C GLY A 702 -4.69 -15.71 -1.05
N SER A 703 -3.67 -15.23 -1.77
CA SER A 703 -3.41 -15.65 -3.15
C SER A 703 -2.75 -17.03 -3.16
N PHE A 704 -3.38 -17.99 -3.83
CA PHE A 704 -2.81 -19.33 -4.02
C PHE A 704 -2.03 -19.36 -5.34
N GLN A 705 -0.73 -19.65 -5.26
CA GLN A 705 0.06 -20.14 -6.40
C GLN A 705 0.84 -21.38 -5.93
N GLY A 706 0.77 -22.45 -6.73
CA GLY A 706 1.37 -23.74 -6.40
C GLY A 706 2.85 -23.64 -6.01
N SER A 707 3.21 -24.38 -4.96
CA SER A 707 4.48 -24.33 -4.22
C SER A 707 5.78 -24.67 -4.98
N GLU A 708 5.76 -24.98 -6.28
CA GLU A 708 6.98 -25.39 -7.00
C GLU A 708 7.51 -24.35 -8.01
N VAL A 709 8.84 -24.10 -7.95
CA VAL A 709 9.62 -23.43 -9.01
C VAL A 709 9.65 -24.33 -10.25
N GLY A 710 8.53 -24.34 -10.97
CA GLY A 710 8.21 -25.29 -12.04
C GLY A 710 6.71 -25.35 -12.35
N GLU A 711 5.85 -25.05 -11.38
CA GLU A 711 4.40 -24.88 -11.58
C GLU A 711 4.04 -23.50 -12.14
N ALA A 712 4.89 -22.48 -11.96
CA ALA A 712 4.87 -21.27 -12.78
C ALA A 712 5.14 -21.54 -14.28
N TYR A 713 5.55 -22.78 -14.63
CA TYR A 713 5.71 -23.28 -15.99
C TYR A 713 4.73 -24.43 -16.34
N GLY A 714 3.68 -24.65 -15.53
CA GLY A 714 2.71 -25.74 -15.70
C GLY A 714 1.28 -25.25 -15.96
N VAL A 715 0.80 -25.46 -17.19
CA VAL A 715 -0.57 -25.14 -17.70
C VAL A 715 -0.89 -23.64 -17.78
N GLY A 716 -0.08 -22.92 -18.56
CA GLY A 716 -0.35 -21.54 -18.98
C GLY A 716 0.70 -20.99 -19.96
N GLY A 717 1.93 -21.50 -19.89
CA GLY A 717 3.00 -21.20 -20.85
C GLY A 717 3.43 -22.44 -21.64
N LEU A 718 3.03 -22.55 -22.90
CA LEU A 718 3.59 -23.56 -23.81
C LEU A 718 4.92 -23.07 -24.40
N GLY A 719 5.99 -23.27 -23.63
CA GLY A 719 7.37 -23.37 -24.12
C GLY A 719 7.78 -24.83 -24.30
N LEU A 720 7.04 -25.61 -25.10
CA LEU A 720 7.53 -26.92 -25.56
C LEU A 720 8.70 -26.71 -26.52
N VAL A 721 9.94 -26.84 -26.03
CA VAL A 721 11.03 -27.41 -26.83
C VAL A 721 11.22 -28.87 -26.41
N GLY A 722 10.15 -29.64 -26.55
CA GLY A 722 10.22 -31.07 -26.76
C GLY A 722 9.84 -31.35 -28.20
N THR A 723 10.81 -31.65 -29.07
CA THR A 723 10.52 -32.18 -30.41
C THR A 723 9.99 -33.61 -30.26
N GLY A 724 8.67 -33.76 -30.22
CA GLY A 724 8.05 -35.08 -30.25
C GLY A 724 6.59 -34.99 -30.65
N ARG A 725 6.28 -35.34 -31.90
CA ARG A 725 4.92 -35.70 -32.31
C ARG A 725 4.93 -37.13 -32.83
N GLY A 726 4.24 -38.00 -32.08
CA GLY A 726 3.78 -39.30 -32.51
C GLY A 726 4.58 -40.45 -31.92
N GLY A 727 3.87 -41.43 -31.36
CA GLY A 727 4.46 -42.65 -30.84
C GLY A 727 5.32 -43.41 -31.86
N GLY A 728 6.15 -44.30 -31.30
CA GLY A 728 6.82 -45.37 -32.04
C GLY A 728 8.00 -44.94 -32.91
N GLY A 729 9.23 -45.25 -32.48
CA GLY A 729 10.37 -45.24 -33.40
C GLY A 729 11.73 -45.14 -32.74
N THR A 730 12.55 -46.14 -33.00
CA THR A 730 13.94 -46.35 -32.55
C THR A 730 14.98 -45.57 -33.38
N GLY A 731 16.10 -45.21 -32.73
CA GLY A 731 17.41 -44.95 -33.36
C GLY A 731 17.59 -43.54 -33.94
N GLN A 732 18.77 -42.93 -33.98
CA GLN A 732 20.14 -43.39 -33.72
C GLN A 732 21.03 -42.13 -33.67
N GLY A 733 21.94 -42.02 -32.69
CA GLY A 733 23.15 -41.20 -32.84
C GLY A 733 23.21 -39.85 -32.12
N THR A 734 23.42 -39.86 -30.80
CA THR A 734 24.45 -39.02 -30.18
C THR A 734 25.22 -39.83 -29.13
N ILE A 735 26.49 -40.01 -29.46
CA ILE A 735 27.64 -40.39 -28.62
C ILE A 735 27.63 -39.48 -27.37
N GLY A 736 27.82 -39.88 -26.12
CA GLY A 736 28.31 -41.11 -25.51
C GLY A 736 29.03 -40.70 -24.22
N LEU A 737 28.59 -41.27 -23.09
CA LEU A 737 29.27 -41.59 -21.81
C LEU A 737 30.41 -40.68 -21.26
N GLY A 738 30.51 -40.44 -19.95
CA GLY A 738 29.91 -41.23 -18.87
C GLY A 738 30.44 -40.91 -17.47
N ASN A 739 30.28 -41.93 -16.60
CA ASN A 739 30.66 -42.07 -15.19
C ASN A 739 29.89 -41.19 -14.20
N THR A 740 29.13 -41.69 -13.21
CA THR A 740 28.91 -43.03 -12.62
C THR A 740 27.58 -42.93 -11.85
N GLY A 741 26.56 -43.73 -12.14
CA GLY A 741 26.33 -44.97 -11.39
C GLY A 741 25.12 -44.86 -10.45
N LEU A 742 23.91 -45.09 -10.99
CA LEU A 742 22.71 -45.36 -10.20
C LEU A 742 22.84 -46.73 -9.51
N ILE A 743 22.61 -46.78 -8.20
CA ILE A 743 22.04 -47.95 -7.52
C ILE A 743 20.84 -47.46 -6.72
N GLY A 744 19.64 -47.69 -7.25
CA GLY A 744 18.41 -47.65 -6.45
C GLY A 744 18.21 -48.99 -5.72
N LYS A 745 17.79 -48.91 -4.46
CA LYS A 745 16.96 -49.89 -3.70
C LYS A 745 16.27 -49.05 -2.61
N GLY A 746 14.96 -49.08 -2.41
CA GLY A 746 14.12 -50.26 -2.17
C GLY A 746 13.87 -50.35 -0.67
N GLY A 747 12.63 -50.08 -0.25
CA GLY A 747 12.22 -49.92 1.15
C GLY A 747 12.41 -51.16 2.03
N GLY A 748 12.48 -50.91 3.34
CA GLY A 748 12.50 -51.92 4.38
C GLY A 748 12.61 -51.28 5.76
N GLY A 749 11.60 -51.50 6.61
CA GLY A 749 11.55 -51.01 7.98
C GLY A 749 12.58 -51.66 8.91
N GLY A 750 12.87 -50.98 10.02
CA GLY A 750 13.73 -51.49 11.08
C GLY A 750 13.90 -50.50 12.22
N THR A 751 13.37 -50.88 13.39
CA THR A 751 13.44 -50.21 14.69
C THR A 751 14.85 -50.23 15.29
N GLY A 752 15.29 -49.14 15.93
CA GLY A 752 16.50 -49.12 16.75
C GLY A 752 16.59 -47.90 17.68
N SER A 753 16.58 -48.16 18.98
CA SER A 753 16.66 -47.22 20.11
C SER A 753 18.11 -47.01 20.58
N GLY A 754 18.47 -45.83 21.10
CA GLY A 754 19.74 -45.63 21.82
C GLY A 754 19.97 -44.24 22.40
N TYR A 755 20.03 -44.15 23.72
CA TYR A 755 20.14 -42.97 24.59
C TYR A 755 21.53 -42.30 24.66
N GLY A 756 21.55 -40.99 24.94
CA GLY A 756 22.70 -40.29 25.51
C GLY A 756 22.35 -38.92 26.13
N ARG A 757 22.20 -38.87 27.46
CA ARG A 757 22.06 -37.62 28.26
C ARG A 757 23.43 -36.99 28.51
N GLY A 758 23.58 -35.70 28.20
CA GLY A 758 24.70 -34.86 28.59
C GLY A 758 24.22 -33.59 29.27
N SER A 759 24.26 -33.58 30.60
CA SER A 759 23.94 -32.47 31.49
C SER A 759 25.07 -31.43 31.53
N GLY A 760 24.75 -30.16 31.25
CA GLY A 760 25.66 -29.02 31.45
C GLY A 760 24.88 -27.79 31.93
N ALA A 761 25.19 -27.35 33.15
CA ALA A 761 24.48 -26.32 33.89
C ALA A 761 24.57 -24.92 33.26
N GLY A 762 23.43 -24.22 33.21
CA GLY A 762 23.32 -22.86 32.72
C GLY A 762 24.01 -21.82 33.59
N PHE A 763 24.53 -20.79 32.92
CA PHE A 763 24.79 -19.48 33.51
C PHE A 763 24.07 -18.44 32.65
N GLY A 764 22.98 -17.91 33.20
CA GLY A 764 22.19 -16.85 32.57
C GLY A 764 22.99 -15.55 32.47
N GLY A 765 23.15 -15.06 31.25
CA GLY A 765 23.53 -13.69 30.95
C GLY A 765 22.31 -12.90 30.52
N GLN A 766 21.91 -11.90 31.33
CA GLN A 766 20.82 -10.99 30.98
C GLN A 766 21.18 -10.20 29.71
N GLY A 767 20.45 -10.44 28.62
CA GLY A 767 20.52 -9.64 27.40
C GLY A 767 20.12 -8.20 27.67
N LYS A 768 20.99 -7.25 27.34
CA LYS A 768 20.72 -5.81 27.50
C LYS A 768 19.91 -5.31 26.29
N ARG A 769 18.66 -4.91 26.56
CA ARG A 769 17.75 -4.23 25.63
C ARG A 769 18.32 -2.91 25.13
N VAL A 770 18.12 -2.57 23.86
CA VAL A 770 18.51 -1.27 23.29
C VAL A 770 17.35 -0.28 23.49
N PRO A 771 17.54 0.82 24.21
CA PRO A 771 16.46 1.75 24.47
C PRO A 771 16.01 2.54 23.25
N LYS A 772 14.69 2.56 23.05
CA LYS A 772 14.02 3.34 22.01
C LYS A 772 13.64 4.70 22.59
N VAL A 773 14.03 5.76 21.89
CA VAL A 773 13.62 7.15 22.17
C VAL A 773 12.81 7.60 20.97
N ARG A 774 11.47 7.60 21.08
CA ARG A 774 10.54 8.01 20.04
C ARG A 774 10.11 9.47 20.25
N GLN A 775 9.90 10.20 19.17
CA GLN A 775 9.55 11.62 19.18
C GLN A 775 8.04 11.78 18.93
N ALA A 776 7.37 12.69 19.63
CA ALA A 776 5.95 13.02 19.37
C ALA A 776 5.80 14.49 18.95
N LYS A 777 4.60 14.88 18.46
CA LYS A 777 4.36 16.20 17.85
C LYS A 777 4.67 17.36 18.80
N ALA A 778 5.59 18.23 18.38
CA ALA A 778 5.95 19.42 19.13
C ALA A 778 4.84 20.48 19.07
N GLN A 779 4.52 21.12 20.20
CA GLN A 779 3.71 22.34 20.19
C GLN A 779 4.65 23.54 20.08
N VAL A 780 4.53 24.31 18.99
CA VAL A 780 5.39 25.47 18.72
C VAL A 780 4.52 26.72 18.68
N LYS A 781 4.88 27.71 19.50
CA LYS A 781 4.32 29.07 19.46
C LYS A 781 5.44 30.03 19.07
N GLY A 782 5.43 30.46 17.81
CA GLY A 782 6.39 31.41 17.26
C GLY A 782 6.62 31.22 15.76
N SER A 783 7.56 31.98 15.20
CA SER A 783 7.82 32.06 13.76
C SER A 783 8.92 31.13 13.24
N LEU A 784 9.32 30.14 14.03
CA LEU A 784 10.24 29.09 13.58
C LEU A 784 9.43 27.88 13.13
N ASP A 785 9.75 27.43 11.93
CA ASP A 785 9.14 26.28 11.27
C ASP A 785 9.26 24.99 12.11
N ARG A 786 8.18 24.19 12.11
CA ARG A 786 8.08 22.98 12.95
C ARG A 786 9.03 21.88 12.47
N ASP A 787 9.29 21.78 11.17
CA ASP A 787 10.17 20.77 10.57
C ASP A 787 11.63 21.14 10.76
N ILE A 788 11.96 22.44 10.79
CA ILE A 788 13.27 22.90 11.27
C ILE A 788 13.51 22.47 12.71
N ILE A 789 12.50 22.61 13.59
CA ILE A 789 12.62 22.19 14.99
C ILE A 789 12.79 20.67 15.08
N ARG A 790 11.96 19.89 14.35
CA ARG A 790 12.08 18.42 14.31
C ARG A 790 13.45 17.97 13.82
N ARG A 791 13.98 18.58 12.75
CA ARG A 791 15.30 18.26 12.19
C ARG A 791 16.42 18.46 13.19
N ILE A 792 16.42 19.58 13.92
CA ILE A 792 17.43 19.85 14.96
C ILE A 792 17.27 18.88 16.13
N VAL A 793 16.04 18.57 16.55
CA VAL A 793 15.80 17.59 17.63
C VAL A 793 16.25 16.18 17.22
N ARG A 794 15.99 15.75 15.98
CA ARG A 794 16.50 14.49 15.40
C ARG A 794 18.03 14.44 15.41
N ALA A 795 18.71 15.51 14.98
CA ALA A 795 20.17 15.59 14.98
C ALA A 795 20.80 15.42 16.38
N HIS A 796 20.07 15.79 17.45
CA HIS A 796 20.56 15.69 18.83
C HIS A 796 19.94 14.53 19.64
N ILE A 797 19.24 13.59 18.99
CA ILE A 797 18.51 12.52 19.69
C ILE A 797 19.42 11.60 20.52
N ASN A 798 20.67 11.43 20.10
CA ASN A 798 21.68 10.63 20.82
C ASN A 798 22.03 11.23 22.20
N GLU A 799 21.90 12.54 22.39
CA GLU A 799 22.10 13.18 23.69
C GLU A 799 20.98 12.83 24.68
N VAL A 800 19.75 12.70 24.17
CA VAL A 800 18.57 12.26 24.94
C VAL A 800 18.70 10.78 25.30
N ARG A 801 19.11 9.95 24.33
CA ARG A 801 19.40 8.52 24.54
C ARG A 801 20.47 8.31 25.63
N SER A 802 21.52 9.14 25.64
CA SER A 802 22.55 9.08 26.70
C SER A 802 21.99 9.33 28.10
N CYS A 803 21.05 10.29 28.27
CA CYS A 803 20.36 10.51 29.54
C CYS A 803 19.51 9.30 29.95
N TYR A 804 18.84 8.67 28.98
CA TYR A 804 17.97 7.53 29.24
C TYR A 804 18.75 6.25 29.59
N ASN A 805 19.88 5.99 28.93
CA ASN A 805 20.79 4.87 29.24
C ASN A 805 21.26 4.89 30.71
N ALA A 806 21.50 6.09 31.27
CA ALA A 806 21.88 6.25 32.66
C ALA A 806 20.75 5.83 33.63
N THR A 807 19.49 6.03 33.23
CA THR A 807 18.32 5.56 33.99
C THR A 807 18.15 4.05 33.88
N LEU A 808 18.35 3.47 32.70
CA LEU A 808 18.22 2.02 32.49
C LEU A 808 19.27 1.19 33.22
N THR A 809 20.41 1.80 33.56
CA THR A 809 21.40 1.19 34.44
C THR A 809 20.87 1.01 35.87
N LYS A 810 19.86 1.80 36.27
CA LYS A 810 19.23 1.74 37.59
C LYS A 810 17.91 0.95 37.57
N ASP A 811 17.09 1.14 36.54
CA ASP A 811 15.86 0.39 36.30
C ASP A 811 15.77 -0.04 34.83
N PRO A 812 16.00 -1.33 34.52
CA PRO A 812 15.91 -1.87 33.16
C PRO A 812 14.53 -1.76 32.51
N ASN A 813 13.46 -1.52 33.29
CA ASN A 813 12.08 -1.42 32.80
C ASN A 813 11.56 0.02 32.75
N ALA A 814 12.42 1.03 32.99
CA ALA A 814 11.99 2.42 33.01
C ALA A 814 11.40 2.84 31.65
N SER A 815 10.13 3.25 31.60
CA SER A 815 9.45 3.71 30.38
C SER A 815 8.56 4.93 30.65
N GLY A 816 8.19 5.67 29.62
CA GLY A 816 7.23 6.78 29.69
C GLY A 816 7.57 7.94 28.76
N SER A 817 6.78 9.00 28.80
CA SER A 817 6.92 10.28 28.12
C SER A 817 7.44 11.40 29.02
N ILE A 818 8.34 12.23 28.46
CA ILE A 818 8.85 13.46 29.05
C ILE A 818 8.64 14.59 28.05
N ALA A 819 7.84 15.59 28.40
CA ALA A 819 7.73 16.82 27.62
C ALA A 819 8.70 17.87 28.14
N ILE A 820 9.58 18.36 27.26
CA ILE A 820 10.49 19.47 27.55
C ILE A 820 9.96 20.73 26.90
N LYS A 821 9.73 21.75 27.72
CA LYS A 821 9.39 23.10 27.29
C LYS A 821 10.63 23.98 27.25
N PHE A 822 10.94 24.59 26.11
CA PHE A 822 12.10 25.45 25.97
C PHE A 822 11.80 26.70 25.12
N MET A 823 12.58 27.77 25.36
CA MET A 823 12.43 29.05 24.67
C MET A 823 13.67 29.35 23.82
N ILE A 824 13.48 29.68 22.55
CA ILE A 824 14.52 30.01 21.59
C ILE A 824 14.52 31.54 21.38
N ASP A 825 15.66 32.20 21.60
CA ASP A 825 15.80 33.65 21.38
C ASP A 825 15.87 34.06 19.90
N ALA A 826 15.89 35.37 19.67
CA ALA A 826 16.00 35.97 18.34
C ALA A 826 17.35 35.71 17.62
N HIS A 827 18.29 35.01 18.27
CA HIS A 827 19.56 34.54 17.68
C HIS A 827 19.59 33.03 17.47
N GLY A 828 18.49 32.32 17.76
CA GLY A 828 18.38 30.87 17.64
C GLY A 828 18.98 30.10 18.82
N LYS A 829 19.32 30.75 19.93
CA LYS A 829 19.86 30.09 21.13
C LYS A 829 18.73 29.70 22.08
N VAL A 830 18.79 28.49 22.64
CA VAL A 830 17.88 28.10 23.72
C VAL A 830 18.25 28.86 25.00
N MET A 831 17.31 29.66 25.51
CA MET A 831 17.49 30.51 26.69
C MET A 831 17.24 29.75 27.98
N VAL A 832 16.25 28.87 27.97
CA VAL A 832 15.86 28.03 29.11
C VAL A 832 15.15 26.79 28.59
N ALA A 833 15.40 25.64 29.21
CA ALA A 833 14.61 24.42 29.00
C ALA A 833 14.16 23.86 30.34
N LYS A 834 12.90 23.45 30.44
CA LYS A 834 12.30 22.91 31.66
C LYS A 834 11.44 21.70 31.32
N VAL A 835 11.37 20.77 32.26
CA VAL A 835 10.42 19.65 32.19
C VAL A 835 9.02 20.22 32.41
N GLN A 836 8.13 20.00 31.44
CA GLN A 836 6.72 20.38 31.52
C GLN A 836 5.88 19.24 32.07
N SER A 837 6.12 18.01 31.60
CA SER A 837 5.54 16.80 32.15
C SER A 837 6.56 15.67 32.10
N ASN A 838 6.44 14.73 33.04
CA ASN A 838 7.28 13.55 33.13
C ASN A 838 6.47 12.44 33.81
N ASP A 839 6.02 11.47 33.03
CA ASP A 839 5.26 10.33 33.53
C ASP A 839 6.16 9.10 33.80
N THR A 840 7.47 9.19 33.51
CA THR A 840 8.42 8.07 33.66
C THR A 840 8.69 7.69 35.12
N GLY A 841 8.30 8.53 36.09
CA GLY A 841 8.67 8.38 37.49
C GLY A 841 10.11 8.82 37.84
N TYR A 842 10.94 9.18 36.85
CA TYR A 842 12.36 9.51 37.05
C TYR A 842 12.65 11.01 36.86
N ALA A 843 12.70 11.78 37.95
CA ALA A 843 12.93 13.24 37.89
C ALA A 843 14.33 13.62 37.35
N ASP A 844 15.36 12.82 37.66
CA ASP A 844 16.73 13.04 37.18
C ASP A 844 16.84 12.90 35.65
N LEU A 845 16.02 12.04 35.05
CA LEU A 845 15.98 11.80 33.61
C LEU A 845 15.49 13.04 32.86
N GLY A 846 14.35 13.60 33.29
CA GLY A 846 13.82 14.85 32.71
C GLY A 846 14.79 16.03 32.89
N THR A 847 15.46 16.10 34.04
CA THR A 847 16.47 17.14 34.32
C THR A 847 17.70 17.00 33.42
N CYS A 848 18.15 15.77 33.17
CA CYS A 848 19.25 15.50 32.25
C CYS A 848 18.92 15.96 30.83
N ILE A 849 17.73 15.58 30.33
CA ILE A 849 17.28 15.93 28.98
C ILE A 849 17.16 17.45 28.84
N ALA A 850 16.52 18.14 29.80
CA ALA A 850 16.41 19.61 29.78
C ALA A 850 17.78 20.30 29.66
N LYS A 851 18.81 19.83 30.40
CA LYS A 851 20.18 20.38 30.32
C LYS A 851 20.87 20.15 28.97
N LYS A 852 20.50 19.10 28.23
CA LYS A 852 20.98 18.88 26.86
C LYS A 852 20.32 19.87 25.90
N VAL A 853 19.00 20.00 26.00
CA VAL A 853 18.20 20.93 25.18
C VAL A 853 18.67 22.38 25.33
N GLU A 854 19.07 22.83 26.52
CA GLU A 854 19.61 24.18 26.73
C GLU A 854 20.88 24.51 25.91
N ARG A 855 21.59 23.49 25.42
CA ARG A 855 22.82 23.66 24.63
C ARG A 855 22.57 23.67 23.13
N TRP A 856 21.37 23.32 22.69
CA TRP A 856 21.04 23.24 21.27
C TRP A 856 20.95 24.62 20.64
N LYS A 857 21.23 24.68 19.33
CA LYS A 857 21.19 25.91 18.54
C LYS A 857 20.29 25.71 17.33
N PHE A 858 19.34 26.62 17.16
CA PHE A 858 18.36 26.63 16.10
C PHE A 858 18.70 27.74 15.09
N PRO A 859 18.16 27.67 13.85
CA PRO A 859 18.17 28.79 12.93
C PRO A 859 17.48 30.02 13.52
N LYS A 860 17.87 31.20 13.07
CA LYS A 860 17.35 32.48 13.56
C LYS A 860 15.85 32.59 13.24
N PRO A 861 14.95 32.70 14.25
CA PRO A 861 13.52 32.87 13.99
C PRO A 861 13.23 34.26 13.39
N LYS A 862 12.24 34.35 12.48
CA LYS A 862 11.77 35.63 11.91
C LYS A 862 10.84 36.31 12.91
N GLY A 863 11.35 36.90 14.01
CA GLY A 863 10.51 37.57 15.01
C GLY A 863 11.03 37.50 16.45
N SER A 864 10.12 37.53 17.43
CA SER A 864 10.40 37.40 18.86
C SER A 864 10.69 35.95 19.27
N THR A 865 10.93 35.73 20.56
CA THR A 865 11.23 34.43 21.18
C THR A 865 10.20 33.36 20.79
N VAL A 866 10.67 32.16 20.41
CA VAL A 866 9.82 31.00 20.07
C VAL A 866 9.72 30.07 21.28
N GLU A 867 8.50 29.69 21.64
CA GLU A 867 8.23 28.71 22.69
C GLU A 867 7.95 27.34 22.06
N VAL A 868 8.67 26.31 22.51
CA VAL A 868 8.53 24.93 22.02
C VAL A 868 8.24 24.02 23.20
N VAL A 869 7.25 23.14 23.04
CA VAL A 869 6.99 21.99 23.92
C VAL A 869 7.22 20.73 23.11
N TYR A 870 8.25 19.98 23.46
CA TYR A 870 8.67 18.79 22.71
C TYR A 870 8.57 17.53 23.58
N PRO A 871 7.64 16.60 23.26
CA PRO A 871 7.51 15.32 23.96
C PRO A 871 8.52 14.26 23.46
N PHE A 872 9.20 13.61 24.39
CA PHE A 872 10.09 12.47 24.19
C PHE A 872 9.48 11.22 24.83
N LYS A 873 9.24 10.17 24.05
CA LYS A 873 8.83 8.86 24.56
C LYS A 873 10.03 7.95 24.70
N LEU A 874 10.11 7.25 25.83
CA LEU A 874 11.22 6.44 26.25
C LEU A 874 10.71 5.03 26.55
N SER A 875 11.26 4.02 25.88
CA SER A 875 10.96 2.61 26.18
C SER A 875 12.23 1.75 26.21
N PRO A 876 12.30 0.78 27.15
CA PRO A 876 13.40 -0.16 27.27
C PRO A 876 13.18 -1.21 26.19
N GLY A 877 13.73 -0.91 25.00
CA GLY A 877 13.26 -1.45 23.73
C GLY A 877 13.40 -2.94 23.48
#